data_AF-A0A1H9HRE8-F1
#
_entry.id   AF-A0A1H9HRE8-F1
#
_cell.length_a   1.000
_cell.length_b   1.000
_cell.length_c   1.000
_cell.angle_alpha   90.00
_cell.angle_beta   90.00
_cell.angle_gamma   90.00
#
_symmetry.space_group_name_H-M   'P 1'
#
loop_
_entity.id
_entity.type
_entity.pdbx_description
1 polymer ?
#
loop_
_entity_poly.entity_id
_entity_poly.type
_entity_poly.pdbx_seq_one_letter_code
_entity_poly.pdbx_strand_id
1 'polypeptide(L)'
;MANQKVRITQLPTLVDGDDAVIPVNKNNVDYRLPVKSLLQSKNNLSEVDPGQSRNNLGVYSKEEIDAQNKDSATGLRRDLASAEEGKGLSLVAAEDGTNGQQLFDEAVRLVGNYEDGPLTLTSENYEIRKGGIKYYLAPGISLPYTTTGTTDATWEVDKAKFFIVGDKGLRKDLSSDNDGLGDSLIAIKQPYSGAVARTQHEKNTDIVSIKDFGAKGDGVTDDTTSIQSAIDFSSKNGVGIYAPSGRYKVSTLIIKPNMAMYGDYIGNEGKGTSFLGNGFDDVMRGANTDDLMQMSGTGADVEYAHHVTIIGIEIDGGVNGQSIKFDESKKGRGIAVWGSSLNFVDIDIINCGGHGIESGYHDSGAEWALYFRESSFRNIRIRNVGKHGWWFKGPHDAKLVDVSIINASRCADNKYDGFYQSGEGSCDIVAMHISCSGTRGGDFENLRHRYAANISGGAHVVGSSFEGARSAQLRLSGAGSYFDSTCSFYAPFGTSTNLQPDIIYLDGAIGNVVMGNLDGSGYPSGVNAVGIKLNPSSINARNDINVRTTTIANVLNFGSSSTEADGDSGDNYFKIKSTYYGDSPYGTYGVLNSANGSALEIRLLGKERTFLDSRSQSAVLKASPGESVTWVYKYPFKDTPVVNFSIANPTGPGDVSAGAWISSVGNTSVTIYNSNNSSFQIHVSAKERVNYQ
;
A
#
# COMPACT_ATOMS: atom_id res chain seq x y z
N MET A 1 32.74 8.80 51.39
CA MET A 1 34.06 8.13 51.47
C MET A 1 34.24 7.23 52.70
N ALA A 2 33.45 7.37 53.78
CA ALA A 2 33.57 6.51 54.97
C ALA A 2 33.09 5.04 54.82
N ASN A 3 32.36 4.69 53.75
CA ASN A 3 31.77 3.35 53.59
C ASN A 3 32.40 2.47 52.50
N GLN A 4 33.59 2.83 51.97
CA GLN A 4 34.27 2.02 50.95
C GLN A 4 35.77 1.96 51.26
N LYS A 5 36.33 0.73 51.33
CA LYS A 5 37.77 0.50 51.53
C LYS A 5 38.54 0.97 50.29
N VAL A 6 38.94 2.24 50.27
CA VAL A 6 39.81 2.82 49.24
C VAL A 6 41.24 2.78 49.75
N ARG A 7 42.18 2.31 48.93
CA ARG A 7 43.61 2.27 49.29
C ARG A 7 44.34 3.32 48.45
N ILE A 8 45.02 4.25 49.12
CA ILE A 8 45.92 5.19 48.45
C ILE A 8 47.12 4.39 47.99
N THR A 9 47.38 4.38 46.69
CA THR A 9 48.41 3.54 46.10
C THR A 9 49.75 4.27 46.00
N GLN A 10 49.72 5.61 45.93
CA GLN A 10 50.93 6.44 45.89
C GLN A 10 50.63 7.87 46.36
N LEU A 11 51.57 8.48 47.10
CA LEU A 11 51.47 9.90 47.47
C LEU A 11 51.90 10.78 46.28
N PRO A 12 51.23 11.91 46.03
CA PRO A 12 51.60 12.81 44.94
C PRO A 12 52.99 13.41 45.16
N THR A 13 53.79 13.50 44.10
CA THR A 13 55.00 14.33 44.08
C THR A 13 54.58 15.80 44.08
N LEU A 14 55.17 16.61 44.96
CA LEU A 14 54.85 18.03 45.12
C LEU A 14 55.10 18.80 43.83
N VAL A 15 54.03 19.26 43.18
CA VAL A 15 54.07 20.27 42.13
C VAL A 15 52.99 21.29 42.48
N ASP A 16 53.38 22.53 42.77
CA ASP A 16 52.44 23.60 43.10
C ASP A 16 51.63 23.97 41.84
N GLY A 17 50.33 23.64 41.85
CA GLY A 17 49.37 23.96 40.80
C GLY A 17 48.07 23.14 40.93
N ASP A 18 46.95 23.67 40.42
CA ASP A 18 45.57 23.13 40.55
C ASP A 18 45.34 21.73 39.93
N ASP A 19 46.37 21.12 39.35
CA ASP A 19 46.32 19.83 38.64
C ASP A 19 46.88 18.64 39.45
N ALA A 20 47.22 18.85 40.73
CA ALA A 20 47.68 17.75 41.59
C ALA A 20 46.58 16.68 41.72
N VAL A 21 46.90 15.43 41.38
CA VAL A 21 45.96 14.30 41.46
C VAL A 21 46.48 13.20 42.37
N ILE A 22 45.62 12.63 43.22
CA ILE A 22 45.93 11.41 43.98
C ILE A 22 45.37 10.20 43.21
N PRO A 23 46.22 9.23 42.85
CA PRO A 23 45.75 7.95 42.35
C PRO A 23 45.18 7.11 43.50
N VAL A 24 43.97 6.60 43.30
CA VAL A 24 43.31 5.69 44.22
C VAL A 24 42.81 4.46 43.47
N ASN A 25 43.05 3.28 44.05
CA ASN A 25 42.47 2.05 43.54
C ASN A 25 41.18 1.73 44.30
N LYS A 26 40.11 1.49 43.55
CA LYS A 26 38.83 1.04 44.09
C LYS A 26 38.28 -0.09 43.25
N ASN A 27 38.08 -1.26 43.87
CA ASN A 27 37.58 -2.47 43.22
C ASN A 27 38.41 -2.87 41.97
N ASN A 28 39.75 -2.79 42.07
CA ASN A 28 40.71 -3.09 41.00
C ASN A 28 40.63 -2.15 39.77
N VAL A 29 39.99 -0.99 39.90
CA VAL A 29 40.04 0.08 38.89
C VAL A 29 40.73 1.30 39.47
N ASP A 30 41.69 1.85 38.73
CA ASP A 30 42.46 3.03 39.13
C ASP A 30 41.76 4.32 38.71
N TYR A 31 41.62 5.24 39.66
CA TYR A 31 41.05 6.56 39.47
C TYR A 31 42.07 7.63 39.84
N ARG A 32 42.05 8.78 39.14
CA ARG A 32 42.82 9.97 39.48
C ARG A 32 41.88 11.06 39.98
N LEU A 33 42.05 11.48 41.23
CA LEU A 33 41.20 12.49 41.84
C LEU A 33 41.97 13.80 42.04
N PRO A 34 41.45 14.94 41.55
CA PRO A 34 42.09 16.24 41.75
C PRO A 34 42.06 16.67 43.22
N VAL A 35 43.20 17.14 43.70
CA VAL A 35 43.44 17.60 45.08
C VAL A 35 43.14 19.10 45.12
N LYS A 36 41.99 19.47 45.66
CA LYS A 36 41.58 20.88 45.73
C LYS A 36 42.16 21.66 46.92
N SER A 37 42.78 20.98 47.88
CA SER A 37 43.43 21.62 49.04
C SER A 37 44.26 20.59 49.82
N LEU A 38 45.51 20.91 50.13
CA LEU A 38 46.38 20.11 51.00
C LEU A 38 46.83 21.00 52.16
N LEU A 39 46.39 20.72 53.38
CA LEU A 39 46.81 21.47 54.58
C LEU A 39 48.17 20.95 55.02
N GLN A 40 49.24 21.68 54.71
CA GLN A 40 50.49 21.58 55.49
C GLN A 40 50.28 22.36 56.79
N SER A 41 50.01 21.69 57.90
CA SER A 41 50.24 22.33 59.20
C SER A 41 51.73 22.29 59.51
N LYS A 42 52.35 23.47 59.72
CA LYS A 42 53.75 23.59 60.13
C LYS A 42 54.03 23.07 61.56
N ASN A 43 52.98 22.74 62.32
CA ASN A 43 53.05 22.18 63.66
C ASN A 43 52.21 20.90 63.74
N ASN A 44 52.66 19.92 64.53
CA ASN A 44 51.92 18.68 64.78
C ASN A 44 50.54 18.97 65.40
N LEU A 45 49.48 18.37 64.85
CA LEU A 45 48.10 18.48 65.35
C LEU A 45 47.94 18.01 66.82
N SER A 46 48.96 17.37 67.39
CA SER A 46 49.01 16.95 68.79
C SER A 46 49.36 18.07 69.78
N GLU A 47 49.74 19.27 69.31
CA GLU A 47 50.26 20.36 70.16
C GLU A 47 49.34 21.59 70.22
N VAL A 48 48.19 21.58 69.54
CA VAL A 48 47.22 22.68 69.59
C VAL A 48 46.11 22.32 70.58
N ASP A 49 45.83 23.23 71.52
CA ASP A 49 44.71 23.08 72.45
C ASP A 49 43.40 22.78 71.66
N PRO A 50 42.64 21.74 72.04
CA PRO A 50 41.42 21.37 71.35
C PRO A 50 40.37 22.49 71.30
N GLY A 51 40.33 23.38 72.29
CA GLY A 51 39.45 24.55 72.30
C GLY A 51 39.82 25.57 71.23
N GLN A 52 41.10 25.91 71.13
CA GLN A 52 41.59 26.83 70.09
C GLN A 52 41.46 26.25 68.67
N SER A 53 41.66 24.93 68.53
CA SER A 53 41.48 24.22 67.25
C SER A 53 40.04 24.28 66.74
N ARG A 54 39.06 24.16 67.64
CA ARG A 54 37.63 24.24 67.33
C ARG A 54 37.19 25.64 66.87
N ASN A 55 37.66 26.68 67.56
CA ASN A 55 37.38 28.07 67.18
C ASN A 55 37.97 28.44 65.82
N ASN A 56 39.19 27.98 65.51
CA ASN A 56 39.83 28.26 64.22
C ASN A 56 39.13 27.55 63.04
N LEU A 57 38.42 26.45 63.29
CA LEU A 57 37.66 25.71 62.27
C LEU A 57 36.19 26.15 62.19
N GLY A 58 35.74 27.04 63.07
CA GLY A 58 34.32 27.44 63.15
C GLY A 58 33.39 26.30 63.59
N VAL A 59 33.89 25.35 64.39
CA VAL A 59 33.14 24.16 64.82
C VAL A 59 32.88 24.21 66.32
N TYR A 60 31.61 24.26 66.72
CA TYR A 60 31.18 24.29 68.13
C TYR A 60 31.37 22.94 68.83
N SER A 61 31.61 22.96 70.15
CA SER A 61 31.63 21.75 71.00
C SER A 61 30.23 21.16 71.16
N LYS A 62 30.16 19.90 71.61
CA LYS A 62 28.88 19.26 71.93
C LYS A 62 28.10 20.04 72.99
N GLU A 63 28.77 20.55 74.03
CA GLU A 63 28.10 21.37 75.06
C GLU A 63 27.61 22.71 74.50
N GLU A 64 28.35 23.33 73.57
CA GLU A 64 27.96 24.58 72.92
C GLU A 64 26.77 24.39 71.97
N ILE A 65 26.75 23.27 71.23
CA ILE A 65 25.61 22.83 70.41
C ILE A 65 24.41 22.49 71.30
N ASP A 66 24.62 21.80 72.42
CA ASP A 66 23.54 21.42 73.34
C ASP A 66 22.97 22.65 74.08
N ALA A 67 23.77 23.69 74.33
CA ALA A 67 23.32 24.99 74.86
C ALA A 67 22.56 25.82 73.81
N GLN A 68 23.07 25.92 72.58
CA GLN A 68 22.35 26.57 71.46
C GLN A 68 21.04 25.85 71.14
N ASN A 69 21.01 24.52 71.21
CA ASN A 69 19.79 23.74 71.01
C ASN A 69 18.78 23.92 72.16
N LYS A 70 19.24 24.21 73.38
CA LYS A 70 18.35 24.53 74.52
C LYS A 70 17.68 25.89 74.35
N ASP A 71 18.43 26.91 73.92
CA ASP A 71 17.90 28.25 73.62
C ASP A 71 17.03 28.25 72.35
N SER A 72 17.40 27.44 71.35
CA SER A 72 16.59 27.25 70.13
C SER A 72 15.33 26.45 70.39
N ALA A 73 15.34 25.46 71.29
CA ALA A 73 14.14 24.69 71.67
C ALA A 73 13.19 25.51 72.56
N THR A 74 13.71 26.43 73.38
CA THR A 74 12.87 27.38 74.13
C THR A 74 12.36 28.52 73.26
N GLY A 75 13.13 28.95 72.25
CA GLY A 75 12.70 29.85 71.18
C GLY A 75 11.60 29.24 70.31
N LEU A 76 11.82 28.03 69.77
CA LEU A 76 10.83 27.28 68.98
C LEU A 76 9.56 26.97 69.79
N ARG A 77 9.65 26.69 71.10
CA ARG A 77 8.46 26.51 71.94
C ARG A 77 7.70 27.82 72.18
N ARG A 78 8.37 28.98 72.21
CA ARG A 78 7.72 30.30 72.25
C ARG A 78 7.11 30.67 70.90
N ASP A 79 7.80 30.39 69.81
CA ASP A 79 7.33 30.67 68.45
C ASP A 79 6.14 29.78 68.08
N LEU A 80 6.16 28.50 68.48
CA LEU A 80 5.01 27.58 68.30
C LEU A 80 3.82 28.00 69.17
N ALA A 81 4.04 28.42 70.42
CA ALA A 81 2.98 28.94 71.28
C ALA A 81 2.41 30.29 70.77
N SER A 82 3.23 31.13 70.14
CA SER A 82 2.77 32.39 69.51
C SER A 82 2.11 32.20 68.14
N ALA A 83 2.41 31.10 67.43
CA ALA A 83 1.76 30.71 66.19
C ALA A 83 0.40 30.04 66.43
N GLU A 84 0.22 29.34 67.55
CA GLU A 84 -1.08 28.76 67.96
C GLU A 84 -2.09 29.82 68.43
N GLU A 85 -1.64 30.95 69.01
CA GLU A 85 -2.53 32.05 69.41
C GLU A 85 -2.72 33.13 68.32
N GLY A 86 -1.98 33.06 67.21
CA GLY A 86 -1.88 34.16 66.24
C GLY A 86 -1.90 33.72 64.78
N LYS A 87 -3.11 33.52 64.24
CA LYS A 87 -3.47 33.39 62.81
C LYS A 87 -3.34 31.99 62.20
N GLY A 88 -4.51 31.42 61.94
CA GLY A 88 -4.69 30.31 61.00
C GLY A 88 -4.07 30.62 59.64
N LEU A 89 -3.36 29.63 59.10
CA LEU A 89 -2.91 29.61 57.71
C LEU A 89 -4.14 29.63 56.79
N SER A 90 -4.49 30.81 56.29
CA SER A 90 -5.40 30.98 55.17
C SER A 90 -4.68 30.53 53.89
N LEU A 91 -4.95 29.29 53.46
CA LEU A 91 -4.67 28.81 52.12
C LEU A 91 -6.00 28.71 51.37
N VAL A 92 -6.22 29.72 50.51
CA VAL A 92 -7.11 29.73 49.34
C VAL A 92 -8.58 29.35 49.61
N ALA A 93 -9.42 30.38 49.73
CA ALA A 93 -10.86 30.24 49.60
C ALA A 93 -11.23 29.81 48.17
N ALA A 94 -11.85 28.63 48.04
CA ALA A 94 -12.74 28.33 46.94
C ALA A 94 -14.17 28.40 47.49
N GLU A 95 -14.95 29.31 46.93
CA GLU A 95 -16.39 29.40 47.14
C GLU A 95 -17.06 28.16 46.53
N ASP A 96 -17.43 27.18 47.37
CA ASP A 96 -18.69 26.48 47.16
C ASP A 96 -19.22 25.90 48.48
N GLY A 97 -20.31 26.48 48.95
CA GLY A 97 -20.92 26.18 50.23
C GLY A 97 -21.74 24.90 50.18
N THR A 98 -21.11 23.74 50.35
CA THR A 98 -21.78 22.54 50.88
C THR A 98 -20.78 21.61 51.56
N ASN A 99 -20.93 21.45 52.87
CA ASN A 99 -20.44 20.38 53.78
C ASN A 99 -18.95 19.98 53.82
N GLY A 100 -18.07 20.45 52.94
CA GLY A 100 -16.64 20.11 52.96
C GLY A 100 -15.80 20.83 54.02
N GLN A 101 -16.36 21.85 54.68
CA GLN A 101 -15.61 22.76 55.55
C GLN A 101 -15.35 22.22 56.98
N GLN A 102 -16.03 21.15 57.42
CA GLN A 102 -15.79 20.57 58.75
C GLN A 102 -14.57 19.63 58.83
N LEU A 103 -14.00 19.24 57.68
CA LEU A 103 -12.83 18.34 57.64
C LEU A 103 -11.48 19.05 57.81
N PHE A 104 -11.43 20.38 57.74
CA PHE A 104 -10.15 21.12 57.68
C PHE A 104 -9.70 21.79 58.99
N ASP A 105 -10.57 21.94 59.99
CA ASP A 105 -10.24 22.64 61.24
C ASP A 105 -10.00 21.72 62.46
N GLU A 106 -10.27 20.41 62.36
CA GLU A 106 -9.87 19.44 63.39
C GLU A 106 -8.61 18.68 62.93
N ALA A 107 -7.57 18.68 63.77
CA ALA A 107 -6.34 17.95 63.49
C ALA A 107 -6.64 16.47 63.17
N VAL A 108 -6.41 16.07 61.92
CA VAL A 108 -6.50 14.69 61.45
C VAL A 108 -5.80 13.76 62.44
N ARG A 109 -6.54 12.80 63.00
CA ARG A 109 -6.01 11.86 63.97
C ARG A 109 -5.81 10.49 63.32
N LEU A 110 -4.56 10.01 63.26
CA LEU A 110 -4.27 8.63 62.90
C LEU A 110 -4.73 7.69 64.01
N VAL A 111 -5.64 6.77 63.70
CA VAL A 111 -6.14 5.75 64.63
C VAL A 111 -5.22 4.52 64.68
N GLY A 112 -4.66 4.11 63.54
CA GLY A 112 -3.76 2.97 63.44
C GLY A 112 -3.65 2.40 62.03
N ASN A 113 -2.88 1.32 61.87
CA ASN A 113 -2.94 0.53 60.63
C ASN A 113 -4.10 -0.47 60.73
N TYR A 114 -4.77 -0.75 59.62
CA TYR A 114 -5.92 -1.64 59.55
C TYR A 114 -5.56 -3.06 60.02
N GLU A 115 -4.33 -3.48 59.75
CA GLU A 115 -3.75 -4.74 60.18
C GLU A 115 -3.65 -4.86 61.72
N ASP A 116 -3.66 -3.72 62.44
CA ASP A 116 -3.64 -3.63 63.91
C ASP A 116 -5.05 -3.56 64.53
N GLY A 117 -6.10 -3.64 63.71
CA GLY A 117 -7.49 -3.53 64.12
C GLY A 117 -8.05 -4.71 64.95
N PRO A 118 -9.38 -4.75 65.16
CA PRO A 118 -10.37 -3.83 64.63
C PRO A 118 -10.24 -2.41 65.22
N LEU A 119 -10.23 -1.40 64.35
CA LEU A 119 -10.08 0.01 64.69
C LEU A 119 -11.46 0.65 64.85
N THR A 120 -11.66 1.45 65.90
CA THR A 120 -12.91 2.19 66.10
C THR A 120 -12.72 3.68 65.77
N LEU A 121 -13.42 4.13 64.75
CA LEU A 121 -13.48 5.51 64.31
C LEU A 121 -14.69 6.20 64.93
N THR A 122 -14.48 7.25 65.70
CA THR A 122 -15.54 8.02 66.38
C THR A 122 -15.81 9.37 65.72
N SER A 123 -15.03 9.73 64.69
CA SER A 123 -15.14 10.96 63.91
C SER A 123 -14.82 10.66 62.44
N GLU A 124 -15.38 11.43 61.52
CA GLU A 124 -15.08 11.36 60.08
C GLU A 124 -13.64 11.86 59.78
N ASN A 125 -13.05 12.65 60.69
CA ASN A 125 -11.70 13.21 60.59
C ASN A 125 -10.59 12.24 61.01
N TYR A 126 -10.93 10.96 61.24
CA TYR A 126 -9.98 9.93 61.67
C TYR A 126 -9.36 9.22 60.45
N GLU A 127 -8.02 9.17 60.43
CA GLU A 127 -7.22 8.48 59.42
C GLU A 127 -6.94 7.04 59.90
N ILE A 128 -7.11 6.05 59.01
CA ILE A 128 -6.49 4.73 59.15
C ILE A 128 -5.49 4.51 58.02
N ARG A 129 -4.59 3.54 58.18
CA ARG A 129 -3.65 3.15 57.12
C ARG A 129 -3.78 1.68 56.75
N LYS A 130 -3.72 1.36 55.47
CA LYS A 130 -3.54 -0.03 55.00
C LYS A 130 -2.44 -0.06 53.96
N GLY A 131 -1.41 -0.90 54.14
CA GLY A 131 -0.21 -0.88 53.27
C GLY A 131 0.45 0.51 53.18
N GLY A 132 0.31 1.33 54.23
CA GLY A 132 0.80 2.72 54.30
C GLY A 132 0.05 3.73 53.41
N ILE A 133 -1.11 3.38 52.83
CA ILE A 133 -2.04 4.31 52.19
C ILE A 133 -3.02 4.81 53.23
N LYS A 134 -3.32 6.12 53.23
CA LYS A 134 -4.23 6.75 54.17
C LYS A 134 -5.66 6.66 53.68
N TYR A 135 -6.57 6.36 54.58
CA TYR A 135 -8.00 6.23 54.32
C TYR A 135 -8.80 7.00 55.37
N TYR A 136 -9.89 7.62 54.93
CA TYR A 136 -10.88 8.29 55.78
C TYR A 136 -12.23 7.65 55.57
N LEU A 137 -13.05 7.69 56.61
CA LEU A 137 -14.40 7.14 56.55
C LEU A 137 -15.22 7.94 55.53
N ALA A 138 -15.92 7.26 54.63
CA ALA A 138 -16.78 7.91 53.64
C ALA A 138 -17.90 8.70 54.33
N PRO A 139 -18.30 9.87 53.77
CA PRO A 139 -19.41 10.65 54.30
C PRO A 139 -20.69 9.81 54.45
N GLY A 140 -21.40 9.97 55.56
CA GLY A 140 -22.69 9.32 55.79
C GLY A 140 -22.62 7.89 56.35
N ILE A 141 -21.43 7.41 56.74
CA ILE A 141 -21.31 6.20 57.55
C ILE A 141 -21.58 6.54 59.02
N SER A 142 -22.49 5.78 59.66
CA SER A 142 -22.82 5.98 61.08
C SER A 142 -21.60 5.80 61.98
N LEU A 143 -21.34 6.79 62.84
CA LEU A 143 -20.30 6.77 63.86
C LEU A 143 -20.87 6.35 65.24
N PRO A 144 -20.09 5.67 66.10
CA PRO A 144 -18.74 5.17 65.83
C PRO A 144 -18.76 3.97 64.87
N TYR A 145 -17.82 3.94 63.93
CA TYR A 145 -17.61 2.83 63.01
C TYR A 145 -16.44 1.97 63.50
N THR A 146 -16.65 0.66 63.68
CA THR A 146 -15.57 -0.28 64.00
C THR A 146 -15.27 -1.15 62.79
N THR A 147 -14.00 -1.22 62.37
CA THR A 147 -13.58 -2.08 61.27
C THR A 147 -13.88 -3.55 61.59
N THR A 148 -14.19 -4.36 60.57
CA THR A 148 -14.62 -5.75 60.73
C THR A 148 -13.49 -6.71 61.06
N GLY A 149 -12.23 -6.35 60.83
CA GLY A 149 -11.09 -7.18 61.24
C GLY A 149 -9.73 -6.66 60.79
N THR A 150 -8.77 -7.58 60.70
CA THR A 150 -7.34 -7.31 60.45
C THR A 150 -6.80 -7.99 59.19
N THR A 151 -7.64 -8.70 58.43
CA THR A 151 -7.21 -9.50 57.27
C THR A 151 -7.63 -8.84 55.95
N ASP A 152 -7.03 -9.26 54.84
CA ASP A 152 -7.45 -8.81 53.50
C ASP A 152 -8.91 -9.17 53.19
N ALA A 153 -9.39 -10.34 53.64
CA ALA A 153 -10.79 -10.72 53.47
C ALA A 153 -11.75 -9.76 54.19
N THR A 154 -11.40 -9.32 55.41
CA THR A 154 -12.21 -8.31 56.14
C THR A 154 -12.08 -6.93 55.53
N TRP A 155 -10.91 -6.59 54.95
CA TRP A 155 -10.74 -5.32 54.25
C TRP A 155 -11.63 -5.21 53.02
N GLU A 156 -11.87 -6.28 52.27
CA GLU A 156 -12.77 -6.26 51.13
C GLU A 156 -14.21 -5.88 51.50
N VAL A 157 -14.62 -6.15 52.74
CA VAL A 157 -15.90 -5.71 53.31
C VAL A 157 -15.84 -4.23 53.68
N ASP A 158 -14.77 -3.81 54.35
CA ASP A 158 -14.64 -2.47 54.91
C ASP A 158 -14.27 -1.40 53.88
N LYS A 159 -13.53 -1.73 52.83
CA LYS A 159 -12.94 -0.75 51.88
C LYS A 159 -13.98 0.15 51.23
N ALA A 160 -15.21 -0.34 51.02
CA ALA A 160 -16.32 0.44 50.46
C ALA A 160 -16.83 1.55 51.40
N LYS A 161 -16.41 1.52 52.68
CA LYS A 161 -16.73 2.51 53.72
C LYS A 161 -15.65 3.57 53.86
N PHE A 162 -14.59 3.51 53.07
CA PHE A 162 -13.47 4.43 53.12
C PHE A 162 -13.19 5.05 51.75
N PHE A 163 -12.68 6.27 51.73
CA PHE A 163 -12.05 6.87 50.55
C PHE A 163 -10.56 7.11 50.78
N ILE A 164 -9.80 7.04 49.70
CA ILE A 164 -8.35 7.21 49.71
C ILE A 164 -8.02 8.70 49.88
N VAL A 165 -7.03 9.03 50.72
CA VAL A 165 -6.57 10.40 50.92
C VAL A 165 -5.03 10.48 50.89
N GLY A 166 -4.52 11.62 50.43
CA GLY A 166 -3.09 11.92 50.41
C GLY A 166 -2.35 11.38 49.18
N ASP A 167 -1.12 11.88 49.02
CA ASP A 167 -0.27 11.73 47.82
C ASP A 167 -0.07 10.25 47.39
N LYS A 168 0.26 9.35 48.33
CA LYS A 168 0.52 7.94 48.01
C LYS A 168 -0.68 7.23 47.40
N GLY A 169 -1.88 7.56 47.89
CA GLY A 169 -3.13 6.98 47.43
C GLY A 169 -3.52 7.48 46.04
N LEU A 170 -3.49 8.80 45.85
CA LEU A 170 -3.75 9.42 44.54
C LEU A 170 -2.77 8.93 43.46
N ARG A 171 -1.47 8.83 43.79
CA ARG A 171 -0.46 8.28 42.85
C ARG A 171 -0.77 6.85 42.47
N LYS A 172 -1.23 6.02 43.42
CA LYS A 172 -1.62 4.63 43.13
C LYS A 172 -2.78 4.60 42.14
N ASP A 173 -3.86 5.34 42.42
CA ASP A 173 -5.06 5.33 41.58
C ASP A 173 -4.78 5.88 40.18
N LEU A 174 -4.01 6.97 40.06
CA LEU A 174 -3.63 7.54 38.76
C LEU A 174 -2.64 6.67 37.97
N SER A 175 -1.84 5.84 38.65
CA SER A 175 -0.90 4.91 38.00
C SER A 175 -1.52 3.55 37.65
N SER A 176 -2.76 3.30 38.07
CA SER A 176 -3.43 2.01 37.87
C SER A 176 -3.94 1.87 36.45
N ASP A 177 -3.86 0.63 35.94
CA ASP A 177 -4.46 0.16 34.69
C ASP A 177 -5.80 -0.57 34.90
N ASN A 178 -6.36 -0.52 36.13
CA ASN A 178 -7.63 -1.15 36.44
C ASN A 178 -8.80 -0.28 35.95
N ASP A 179 -9.87 -0.92 35.49
CA ASP A 179 -11.11 -0.27 35.07
C ASP A 179 -11.62 0.72 36.13
N GLY A 180 -11.98 1.93 35.69
CA GLY A 180 -12.48 3.00 36.56
C GLY A 180 -11.40 3.78 37.33
N LEU A 181 -10.13 3.39 37.23
CA LEU A 181 -8.98 4.14 37.76
C LEU A 181 -8.13 4.72 36.62
N GLY A 182 -6.95 5.27 36.93
CA GLY A 182 -6.02 5.80 35.93
C GLY A 182 -6.62 6.94 35.11
N ASP A 183 -6.65 6.77 33.79
CA ASP A 183 -7.20 7.74 32.85
C ASP A 183 -8.73 7.89 32.94
N SER A 184 -9.44 6.93 33.56
CA SER A 184 -10.88 7.05 33.81
C SER A 184 -11.22 8.15 34.83
N LEU A 185 -10.26 8.53 35.67
CA LEU A 185 -10.43 9.57 36.70
C LEU A 185 -10.24 11.00 36.16
N ILE A 186 -9.79 11.13 34.91
CA ILE A 186 -9.48 12.43 34.29
C ILE A 186 -10.65 12.84 33.41
N ALA A 187 -11.41 13.85 33.82
CA ALA A 187 -12.45 14.43 33.00
C ALA A 187 -11.86 15.33 31.90
N ILE A 188 -12.39 15.22 30.68
CA ILE A 188 -12.08 16.10 29.56
C ILE A 188 -13.37 16.73 28.99
N LYS A 189 -13.24 17.92 28.42
CA LYS A 189 -14.32 18.59 27.68
C LYS A 189 -13.71 19.48 26.60
N GLN A 190 -14.17 19.32 25.37
CA GLN A 190 -13.72 20.19 24.27
C GLN A 190 -14.25 21.62 24.46
N PRO A 191 -13.51 22.67 24.05
CA PRO A 191 -13.88 24.06 24.28
C PRO A 191 -14.96 24.59 23.31
N TYR A 192 -15.79 23.71 22.74
CA TYR A 192 -16.81 24.05 21.76
C TYR A 192 -18.20 24.11 22.42
N SER A 193 -19.06 25.03 21.94
CA SER A 193 -20.45 25.13 22.40
C SER A 193 -21.20 23.81 22.14
N GLY A 194 -21.93 23.32 23.14
CA GLY A 194 -22.64 22.03 23.07
C GLY A 194 -21.81 20.78 23.38
N ALA A 195 -20.49 20.91 23.59
CA ALA A 195 -19.67 19.77 24.01
C ALA A 195 -20.09 19.27 25.41
N VAL A 196 -20.09 17.96 25.61
CA VAL A 196 -20.32 17.30 26.90
C VAL A 196 -19.00 16.84 27.52
N ALA A 197 -18.95 16.74 28.85
CA ALA A 197 -17.80 16.18 29.55
C ALA A 197 -17.78 14.66 29.37
N ARG A 198 -16.59 14.08 29.25
CA ARG A 198 -16.33 12.63 29.18
C ARG A 198 -15.00 12.33 29.87
N THR A 199 -14.65 11.07 30.09
CA THR A 199 -13.35 10.70 30.68
C THR A 199 -12.25 10.64 29.61
N GLN A 200 -10.98 10.77 30.03
CA GLN A 200 -9.84 10.55 29.14
C GLN A 200 -9.82 9.10 28.65
N HIS A 201 -10.20 8.14 29.48
CA HIS A 201 -10.37 6.74 29.10
C HIS A 201 -11.35 6.56 27.94
N GLU A 202 -12.57 7.10 28.08
CA GLU A 202 -13.58 7.05 27.01
C GLU A 202 -13.02 7.69 25.72
N LYS A 203 -12.28 8.79 25.83
CA LYS A 203 -11.66 9.42 24.65
C LYS A 203 -10.61 8.54 23.98
N ASN A 204 -9.81 7.81 24.75
CA ASN A 204 -8.80 6.90 24.22
C ASN A 204 -9.44 5.73 23.45
N THR A 205 -10.65 5.29 23.85
CA THR A 205 -11.39 4.24 23.12
C THR A 205 -11.95 4.67 21.76
N ASP A 206 -11.95 5.98 21.43
CA ASP A 206 -12.41 6.46 20.13
C ASP A 206 -11.53 5.94 18.97
N ILE A 207 -10.25 5.62 19.24
CA ILE A 207 -9.30 5.09 18.26
C ILE A 207 -8.59 3.88 18.90
N VAL A 208 -8.77 2.71 18.31
CA VAL A 208 -8.08 1.49 18.76
C VAL A 208 -6.82 1.30 17.93
N SER A 209 -5.65 1.38 18.56
CA SER A 209 -4.35 1.21 17.93
C SER A 209 -3.88 -0.24 17.97
N ILE A 210 -3.17 -0.71 16.95
CA ILE A 210 -2.47 -2.01 17.03
C ILE A 210 -1.43 -2.05 18.17
N LYS A 211 -0.97 -0.88 18.64
CA LYS A 211 -0.06 -0.77 19.80
C LYS A 211 -0.76 -1.08 21.12
N ASP A 212 -2.08 -0.92 21.19
CA ASP A 212 -2.87 -1.30 22.37
C ASP A 212 -2.87 -2.83 22.57
N PHE A 213 -2.59 -3.58 21.50
CA PHE A 213 -2.39 -5.03 21.51
C PHE A 213 -0.91 -5.44 21.64
N GLY A 214 -0.01 -4.49 21.87
CA GLY A 214 1.42 -4.74 22.12
C GLY A 214 2.31 -4.75 20.89
N ALA A 215 1.86 -4.28 19.72
CA ALA A 215 2.73 -4.11 18.56
C ALA A 215 3.75 -3.00 18.80
N LYS A 216 5.03 -3.23 18.47
CA LYS A 216 6.10 -2.26 18.69
C LYS A 216 6.42 -1.41 17.47
N GLY A 217 6.50 -2.03 16.29
CA GLY A 217 6.83 -1.34 15.04
C GLY A 217 8.28 -0.87 14.96
N ASP A 218 9.21 -1.59 15.61
CA ASP A 218 10.65 -1.24 15.70
C ASP A 218 11.52 -1.86 14.59
N GLY A 219 10.92 -2.65 13.69
CA GLY A 219 11.58 -3.37 12.60
C GLY A 219 12.34 -4.64 13.03
N VAL A 220 12.29 -5.01 14.31
CA VAL A 220 13.05 -6.13 14.89
C VAL A 220 12.12 -7.12 15.59
N THR A 221 11.24 -6.62 16.45
CA THR A 221 10.23 -7.38 17.18
C THR A 221 9.24 -7.97 16.19
N ASP A 222 8.94 -9.26 16.33
CA ASP A 222 7.86 -9.90 15.59
C ASP A 222 6.52 -9.46 16.19
N ASP A 223 5.80 -8.63 15.45
CA ASP A 223 4.54 -8.01 15.86
C ASP A 223 3.32 -8.83 15.38
N THR A 224 3.53 -10.01 14.78
CA THR A 224 2.45 -10.83 14.16
C THR A 224 1.27 -11.06 15.11
N THR A 225 1.52 -11.58 16.31
CA THR A 225 0.45 -11.93 17.27
C THR A 225 -0.32 -10.71 17.75
N SER A 226 0.39 -9.61 18.02
CA SER A 226 -0.21 -8.36 18.49
C SER A 226 -1.12 -7.75 17.43
N ILE A 227 -0.66 -7.71 16.18
CA ILE A 227 -1.44 -7.16 15.06
C ILE A 227 -2.61 -8.09 14.70
N GLN A 228 -2.41 -9.41 14.74
CA GLN A 228 -3.51 -10.35 14.51
C GLN A 228 -4.61 -10.20 15.56
N SER A 229 -4.24 -10.00 16.83
CA SER A 229 -5.22 -9.75 17.90
C SER A 229 -6.03 -8.48 17.66
N ALA A 230 -5.40 -7.43 17.12
CA ALA A 230 -6.10 -6.21 16.72
C ALA A 230 -7.06 -6.44 15.54
N ILE A 231 -6.65 -7.24 14.53
CA ILE A 231 -7.50 -7.61 13.39
C ILE A 231 -8.70 -8.43 13.86
N ASP A 232 -8.49 -9.40 14.76
CA ASP A 232 -9.56 -10.24 15.32
C ASP A 232 -10.53 -9.40 16.15
N PHE A 233 -10.03 -8.42 16.92
CA PHE A 233 -10.86 -7.45 17.63
C PHE A 233 -11.69 -6.59 16.66
N SER A 234 -11.07 -6.08 15.60
CA SER A 234 -11.73 -5.28 14.56
C SER A 234 -12.88 -6.05 13.92
N SER A 235 -12.59 -7.27 13.45
CA SER A 235 -13.56 -8.16 12.80
C SER A 235 -14.74 -8.51 13.71
N LYS A 236 -14.47 -8.83 14.98
CA LYS A 236 -15.50 -9.23 15.95
C LYS A 236 -16.42 -8.08 16.34
N ASN A 237 -15.89 -6.86 16.45
CA ASN A 237 -16.64 -5.70 16.97
C ASN A 237 -17.10 -4.72 15.86
N GLY A 238 -16.64 -4.89 14.62
CA GLY A 238 -16.93 -3.97 13.52
C GLY A 238 -16.32 -2.58 13.70
N VAL A 239 -15.17 -2.49 14.39
CA VAL A 239 -14.49 -1.22 14.72
C VAL A 239 -13.20 -1.11 13.92
N GLY A 240 -12.90 0.07 13.39
CA GLY A 240 -11.64 0.33 12.69
C GLY A 240 -10.44 0.37 13.63
N ILE A 241 -9.34 -0.24 13.22
CA ILE A 241 -8.05 -0.21 13.92
C ILE A 241 -7.06 0.74 13.23
N TYR A 242 -6.24 1.39 14.02
CA TYR A 242 -5.20 2.31 13.58
C TYR A 242 -3.82 1.66 13.73
N ALA A 243 -3.05 1.70 12.65
CA ALA A 243 -1.68 1.23 12.60
C ALA A 243 -0.77 2.46 12.47
N PRO A 244 -0.25 3.04 13.56
CA PRO A 244 0.59 4.23 13.49
C PRO A 244 1.90 3.96 12.73
N SER A 245 2.61 5.02 12.34
CA SER A 245 3.90 4.87 11.68
C SER A 245 4.86 3.98 12.49
N GLY A 246 5.46 3.02 11.80
CA GLY A 246 6.31 1.99 12.36
C GLY A 246 6.66 0.93 11.30
N ARG A 247 7.70 0.15 11.56
CA ARG A 247 8.09 -1.00 10.74
C ARG A 247 7.74 -2.26 11.52
N TYR A 248 6.65 -2.91 11.14
CA TYR A 248 6.07 -4.04 11.86
C TYR A 248 6.52 -5.32 11.18
N LYS A 249 7.47 -6.03 11.79
CA LYS A 249 7.91 -7.31 11.27
C LYS A 249 6.82 -8.35 11.51
N VAL A 250 6.44 -9.07 10.47
CA VAL A 250 5.36 -10.07 10.52
C VAL A 250 5.73 -11.32 9.72
N SER A 251 5.11 -12.44 10.06
CA SER A 251 5.10 -13.65 9.23
C SER A 251 3.98 -13.59 8.19
N THR A 252 2.74 -13.85 8.62
CA THR A 252 1.51 -13.65 7.82
C THR A 252 0.42 -13.08 8.71
N LEU A 253 -0.24 -12.02 8.27
CA LEU A 253 -1.45 -11.48 8.89
C LEU A 253 -2.69 -12.01 8.16
N ILE A 254 -3.67 -12.50 8.90
CA ILE A 254 -4.93 -13.02 8.34
C ILE A 254 -5.95 -11.90 8.28
N ILE A 255 -6.32 -11.50 7.07
CA ILE A 255 -7.42 -10.57 6.79
C ILE A 255 -8.74 -11.29 7.05
N LYS A 256 -9.48 -10.80 8.04
CA LYS A 256 -10.80 -11.29 8.46
C LYS A 256 -11.93 -10.48 7.83
N PRO A 257 -13.16 -10.98 7.77
CA PRO A 257 -14.30 -10.18 7.33
C PRO A 257 -14.63 -9.04 8.33
N ASN A 258 -15.34 -8.02 7.86
CA ASN A 258 -15.88 -6.90 8.65
C ASN A 258 -14.82 -6.12 9.46
N MET A 259 -13.60 -5.98 8.92
CA MET A 259 -12.53 -5.22 9.55
C MET A 259 -12.16 -3.97 8.75
N ALA A 260 -11.68 -2.94 9.45
CA ALA A 260 -11.08 -1.76 8.83
C ALA A 260 -9.73 -1.45 9.47
N MET A 261 -8.70 -1.15 8.67
CA MET A 261 -7.38 -0.76 9.13
C MET A 261 -6.92 0.52 8.42
N TYR A 262 -6.40 1.46 9.19
CA TYR A 262 -5.89 2.75 8.70
C TYR A 262 -4.44 2.93 9.15
N GLY A 263 -3.54 3.29 8.25
CA GLY A 263 -2.16 3.61 8.56
C GLY A 263 -1.72 5.02 8.17
N ASP A 264 -0.51 5.38 8.56
CA ASP A 264 0.12 6.69 8.30
C ASP A 264 0.94 6.67 7.01
N TYR A 265 0.30 6.38 5.88
CA TYR A 265 1.02 6.32 4.61
C TYR A 265 1.47 7.69 4.09
N ILE A 266 2.72 7.73 3.65
CA ILE A 266 3.31 8.94 3.05
C ILE A 266 3.90 8.69 1.66
N GLY A 267 3.68 7.50 1.07
CA GLY A 267 4.16 7.16 -0.27
C GLY A 267 5.69 7.14 -0.44
N ASN A 268 6.43 6.93 0.66
CA ASN A 268 7.88 6.86 0.70
C ASN A 268 8.30 5.53 1.34
N GLU A 269 9.16 4.77 0.65
CA GLU A 269 9.50 3.41 1.04
C GLU A 269 10.01 3.30 2.48
N GLY A 270 9.47 2.36 3.25
CA GLY A 270 9.85 2.13 4.64
C GLY A 270 9.56 3.31 5.59
N LYS A 271 8.71 4.26 5.17
CA LYS A 271 8.20 5.36 5.99
C LYS A 271 6.69 5.23 6.16
N GLY A 272 6.17 5.77 7.27
CA GLY A 272 4.77 5.56 7.61
C GLY A 272 4.56 4.18 8.24
N THR A 273 3.44 3.54 7.93
CA THR A 273 3.07 2.21 8.42
C THR A 273 3.52 1.15 7.42
N SER A 274 4.49 0.32 7.79
CA SER A 274 5.07 -0.71 6.91
C SER A 274 5.02 -2.08 7.58
N PHE A 275 4.38 -3.05 6.93
CA PHE A 275 4.39 -4.46 7.33
C PHE A 275 5.50 -5.19 6.57
N LEU A 276 6.49 -5.68 7.31
CA LEU A 276 7.70 -6.29 6.78
C LEU A 276 7.64 -7.81 6.92
N GLY A 277 7.44 -8.50 5.80
CA GLY A 277 7.47 -9.95 5.68
C GLY A 277 8.87 -10.55 5.74
N ASN A 278 8.94 -11.87 5.58
CA ASN A 278 10.18 -12.65 5.66
C ASN A 278 10.75 -13.09 4.30
N GLY A 279 10.08 -12.75 3.19
CA GLY A 279 10.45 -13.13 1.82
C GLY A 279 9.88 -14.46 1.33
N PHE A 280 9.36 -15.31 2.21
CA PHE A 280 8.90 -16.67 1.88
C PHE A 280 7.38 -16.80 2.00
N ASP A 281 6.80 -16.20 3.02
CA ASP A 281 5.37 -16.25 3.32
C ASP A 281 4.65 -15.03 2.75
N ASP A 282 3.33 -15.13 2.62
CA ASP A 282 2.53 -13.96 2.26
C ASP A 282 2.51 -12.98 3.43
N VAL A 283 2.63 -11.68 3.17
CA VAL A 283 2.57 -10.68 4.26
C VAL A 283 1.15 -10.58 4.81
N MET A 284 0.16 -10.51 3.93
CA MET A 284 -1.26 -10.56 4.29
C MET A 284 -2.00 -11.62 3.47
N ARG A 285 -2.86 -12.38 4.13
CA ARG A 285 -3.67 -13.43 3.51
C ARG A 285 -5.13 -13.35 3.96
N GLY A 286 -6.09 -13.44 3.05
CA GLY A 286 -7.51 -13.56 3.40
C GLY A 286 -7.82 -14.88 4.10
N ALA A 287 -8.74 -14.87 5.06
CA ALA A 287 -9.24 -16.09 5.71
C ALA A 287 -9.59 -17.17 4.66
N ASN A 288 -9.05 -18.38 4.85
CA ASN A 288 -9.27 -19.57 3.99
C ASN A 288 -8.93 -19.39 2.50
N THR A 289 -8.10 -18.40 2.14
CA THR A 289 -7.81 -18.05 0.72
C THR A 289 -7.25 -19.22 -0.09
N ASP A 290 -6.31 -20.01 0.43
CA ASP A 290 -5.66 -21.06 -0.38
C ASP A 290 -6.62 -22.18 -0.78
N ASP A 291 -7.60 -22.49 0.08
CA ASP A 291 -8.65 -23.46 -0.20
C ASP A 291 -9.67 -22.85 -1.17
N LEU A 292 -10.14 -21.63 -0.89
CA LEU A 292 -11.14 -20.93 -1.71
C LEU A 292 -10.67 -20.65 -3.14
N MET A 293 -9.38 -20.36 -3.33
CA MET A 293 -8.76 -20.19 -4.66
C MET A 293 -8.74 -21.46 -5.50
N GLN A 294 -8.98 -22.63 -4.90
CA GLN A 294 -9.07 -23.92 -5.58
C GLN A 294 -10.53 -24.35 -5.82
N MET A 295 -11.51 -23.63 -5.25
CA MET A 295 -12.93 -23.97 -5.35
C MET A 295 -13.60 -23.23 -6.51
N SER A 296 -14.59 -23.86 -7.14
CA SER A 296 -15.43 -23.24 -8.19
C SER A 296 -16.62 -22.44 -7.59
N GLY A 297 -16.46 -21.88 -6.39
CA GLY A 297 -17.49 -21.19 -5.59
C GLY A 297 -17.19 -21.24 -4.08
N THR A 298 -17.84 -20.42 -3.26
CA THR A 298 -17.54 -20.31 -1.80
C THR A 298 -17.81 -21.58 -0.99
N GLY A 299 -18.82 -22.36 -1.34
CA GLY A 299 -19.43 -23.28 -0.36
C GLY A 299 -20.08 -22.47 0.77
N ALA A 300 -21.34 -22.77 1.10
CA ALA A 300 -22.16 -21.88 1.94
C ALA A 300 -21.64 -21.60 3.38
N ASP A 301 -20.57 -22.26 3.83
CA ASP A 301 -20.14 -22.27 5.25
C ASP A 301 -18.65 -21.94 5.49
N VAL A 302 -17.90 -21.45 4.50
CA VAL A 302 -16.47 -21.11 4.69
C VAL A 302 -16.29 -19.61 4.95
N GLU A 303 -15.62 -19.23 6.05
CA GLU A 303 -15.28 -17.82 6.33
C GLU A 303 -14.34 -17.29 5.23
N TYR A 304 -14.66 -16.13 4.65
CA TYR A 304 -13.80 -15.46 3.68
C TYR A 304 -13.73 -13.96 3.95
N ALA A 305 -12.78 -13.26 3.31
CA ALA A 305 -12.63 -11.82 3.49
C ALA A 305 -13.76 -11.06 2.77
N HIS A 306 -14.62 -10.37 3.53
CA HIS A 306 -15.60 -9.44 2.97
C HIS A 306 -15.85 -8.24 3.89
N HIS A 307 -16.27 -7.11 3.32
CA HIS A 307 -16.37 -5.82 4.01
C HIS A 307 -15.06 -5.40 4.68
N VAL A 308 -13.98 -5.49 3.91
CA VAL A 308 -12.63 -5.17 4.38
C VAL A 308 -12.22 -3.81 3.85
N THR A 309 -11.79 -2.91 4.74
CA THR A 309 -11.15 -1.66 4.35
C THR A 309 -9.71 -1.62 4.84
N ILE A 310 -8.77 -1.38 3.94
CA ILE A 310 -7.35 -1.20 4.30
C ILE A 310 -6.86 0.07 3.60
N ILE A 311 -6.39 1.03 4.38
CA ILE A 311 -5.98 2.34 3.88
C ILE A 311 -4.60 2.70 4.41
N GLY A 312 -3.75 3.17 3.51
CA GLY A 312 -2.54 3.89 3.90
C GLY A 312 -1.50 2.99 4.57
N ILE A 313 -1.10 1.91 3.89
CA ILE A 313 -0.06 1.02 4.39
C ILE A 313 0.96 0.68 3.30
N GLU A 314 2.17 0.35 3.72
CA GLU A 314 3.16 -0.34 2.90
C GLU A 314 3.22 -1.82 3.30
N ILE A 315 3.33 -2.68 2.30
CA ILE A 315 3.60 -4.10 2.42
C ILE A 315 4.97 -4.37 1.78
N ASP A 316 5.98 -4.62 2.61
CA ASP A 316 7.31 -5.01 2.16
C ASP A 316 7.45 -6.53 2.30
N GLY A 317 7.55 -7.23 1.18
CA GLY A 317 7.72 -8.69 1.17
C GLY A 317 9.04 -9.17 1.78
N GLY A 318 10.00 -8.30 2.09
CA GLY A 318 11.24 -8.65 2.78
C GLY A 318 12.34 -9.24 1.89
N VAL A 319 12.18 -9.17 0.57
CA VAL A 319 13.25 -9.53 -0.39
C VAL A 319 14.04 -8.29 -0.77
N ASN A 320 15.37 -8.38 -0.91
CA ASN A 320 16.15 -7.24 -1.43
C ASN A 320 15.86 -7.06 -2.94
N GLY A 321 14.82 -6.32 -3.29
CA GLY A 321 14.27 -6.38 -4.64
C GLY A 321 14.94 -5.49 -5.69
N GLN A 322 15.65 -4.46 -5.26
CA GLN A 322 16.19 -3.43 -6.15
C GLN A 322 17.46 -3.90 -6.87
N SER A 323 18.34 -4.64 -6.20
CA SER A 323 19.71 -4.90 -6.70
C SER A 323 20.01 -6.35 -7.07
N ILE A 324 19.10 -7.30 -6.82
CA ILE A 324 19.32 -8.73 -7.11
C ILE A 324 18.10 -9.37 -7.80
N LYS A 325 18.36 -10.38 -8.65
CA LYS A 325 17.33 -11.31 -9.14
C LYS A 325 16.68 -12.01 -7.96
N PHE A 326 15.37 -12.21 -8.06
CA PHE A 326 14.61 -12.90 -7.03
C PHE A 326 14.85 -14.40 -7.18
N ASP A 327 15.09 -15.06 -6.06
CA ASP A 327 15.15 -16.51 -6.01
C ASP A 327 13.73 -17.07 -6.26
N GLU A 328 13.57 -17.94 -7.27
CA GLU A 328 12.28 -18.58 -7.56
C GLU A 328 11.75 -19.44 -6.38
N SER A 329 12.61 -19.80 -5.41
CA SER A 329 12.21 -20.47 -4.17
C SER A 329 11.40 -19.57 -3.24
N LYS A 330 11.58 -18.24 -3.32
CA LYS A 330 10.83 -17.25 -2.54
C LYS A 330 9.48 -17.01 -3.20
N LYS A 331 8.40 -17.43 -2.54
CA LYS A 331 7.05 -17.44 -3.13
C LYS A 331 6.05 -16.51 -2.43
N GLY A 332 6.49 -15.83 -1.36
CA GLY A 332 5.64 -14.97 -0.54
C GLY A 332 5.04 -13.82 -1.33
N ARG A 333 3.71 -13.71 -1.33
CA ARG A 333 2.93 -12.65 -1.96
C ARG A 333 2.83 -11.45 -1.03
N GLY A 334 2.62 -10.25 -1.58
CA GLY A 334 2.29 -9.10 -0.74
C GLY A 334 0.92 -9.30 -0.08
N ILE A 335 -0.11 -9.40 -0.92
CA ILE A 335 -1.48 -9.74 -0.51
C ILE A 335 -1.96 -10.96 -1.30
N ALA A 336 -2.49 -11.96 -0.61
CA ALA A 336 -3.24 -13.05 -1.21
C ALA A 336 -4.65 -13.10 -0.62
N VAL A 337 -5.67 -12.75 -1.38
CA VAL A 337 -7.03 -12.61 -0.84
C VAL A 337 -8.08 -13.20 -1.75
N TRP A 338 -8.83 -14.16 -1.22
CA TRP A 338 -10.10 -14.58 -1.80
C TRP A 338 -11.23 -13.83 -1.08
N GLY A 339 -12.04 -13.06 -1.80
CA GLY A 339 -13.09 -12.25 -1.17
C GLY A 339 -13.75 -11.17 -2.03
N SER A 340 -14.82 -10.59 -1.49
CA SER A 340 -15.64 -9.54 -2.11
C SER A 340 -15.73 -8.31 -1.20
N SER A 341 -16.35 -7.21 -1.65
CA SER A 341 -16.49 -5.98 -0.84
C SER A 341 -15.17 -5.48 -0.22
N LEU A 342 -14.07 -5.60 -0.96
CA LEU A 342 -12.75 -5.14 -0.55
C LEU A 342 -12.58 -3.67 -0.96
N ASN A 343 -12.10 -2.83 -0.05
CA ASN A 343 -11.81 -1.43 -0.29
C ASN A 343 -10.36 -1.13 0.12
N PHE A 344 -9.45 -1.18 -0.85
CA PHE A 344 -8.03 -0.95 -0.64
C PHE A 344 -7.63 0.39 -1.24
N VAL A 345 -7.03 1.25 -0.42
CA VAL A 345 -6.71 2.62 -0.80
C VAL A 345 -5.31 2.98 -0.33
N ASP A 346 -4.50 3.62 -1.17
CA ASP A 346 -3.17 4.13 -0.81
C ASP A 346 -2.26 3.02 -0.25
N ILE A 347 -2.07 1.95 -1.05
CA ILE A 347 -1.24 0.80 -0.65
C ILE A 347 -0.01 0.69 -1.56
N ASP A 348 1.18 0.72 -0.94
CA ASP A 348 2.42 0.32 -1.59
C ASP A 348 2.72 -1.15 -1.29
N ILE A 349 3.06 -1.92 -2.33
CA ILE A 349 3.47 -3.31 -2.21
C ILE A 349 4.83 -3.42 -2.89
N ILE A 350 5.84 -3.79 -2.11
CA ILE A 350 7.22 -3.84 -2.59
C ILE A 350 7.87 -5.17 -2.25
N ASN A 351 8.87 -5.56 -3.05
CA ASN A 351 9.86 -6.56 -2.64
C ASN A 351 9.29 -7.95 -2.31
N CYS A 352 8.21 -8.37 -2.97
CA CYS A 352 7.57 -9.67 -2.77
C CYS A 352 8.20 -10.78 -3.62
N GLY A 353 8.61 -11.89 -2.99
CA GLY A 353 9.18 -13.06 -3.68
C GLY A 353 8.25 -13.65 -4.75
N GLY A 354 6.96 -13.70 -4.43
CA GLY A 354 5.87 -14.16 -5.29
C GLY A 354 5.21 -13.04 -6.08
N HIS A 355 3.88 -13.01 -6.03
CA HIS A 355 3.06 -11.96 -6.65
C HIS A 355 3.01 -10.72 -5.75
N GLY A 356 2.80 -9.54 -6.32
CA GLY A 356 2.45 -8.37 -5.49
C GLY A 356 1.08 -8.60 -4.84
N ILE A 357 0.06 -8.76 -5.67
CA ILE A 357 -1.28 -9.16 -5.25
C ILE A 357 -1.71 -10.43 -6.00
N GLU A 358 -2.35 -11.35 -5.29
CA GLU A 358 -3.23 -12.36 -5.87
C GLU A 358 -4.62 -12.19 -5.28
N SER A 359 -5.62 -11.91 -6.12
CA SER A 359 -7.01 -11.71 -5.70
C SER A 359 -7.94 -12.63 -6.46
N GLY A 360 -9.04 -13.06 -5.83
CA GLY A 360 -10.02 -13.95 -6.46
C GLY A 360 -11.37 -13.93 -5.75
N TYR A 361 -12.41 -14.27 -6.49
CA TYR A 361 -13.76 -14.50 -5.98
C TYR A 361 -14.57 -15.16 -7.10
N HIS A 362 -15.39 -16.14 -6.75
CA HIS A 362 -16.27 -16.83 -7.71
C HIS A 362 -17.69 -16.87 -7.14
N ASP A 363 -18.63 -16.35 -7.92
CA ASP A 363 -20.05 -16.37 -7.57
C ASP A 363 -20.57 -17.81 -7.59
N SER A 364 -21.34 -18.19 -6.57
CA SER A 364 -22.20 -19.37 -6.63
C SER A 364 -23.69 -18.95 -6.62
N GLY A 365 -24.54 -19.70 -7.33
CA GLY A 365 -25.97 -19.38 -7.46
C GLY A 365 -26.76 -19.32 -6.14
N ALA A 366 -26.19 -19.79 -5.03
CA ALA A 366 -26.79 -19.73 -3.69
C ALA A 366 -26.61 -18.37 -2.99
N GLU A 367 -25.78 -17.47 -3.53
CA GLU A 367 -25.32 -16.25 -2.84
C GLU A 367 -26.06 -14.97 -3.24
N TRP A 368 -27.07 -15.07 -4.09
CA TRP A 368 -27.92 -13.94 -4.51
C TRP A 368 -28.69 -13.30 -3.34
N ALA A 369 -28.66 -13.92 -2.17
CA ALA A 369 -29.27 -13.46 -0.92
C ALA A 369 -28.27 -12.84 0.08
N LEU A 370 -26.97 -12.78 -0.24
CA LEU A 370 -25.93 -12.25 0.64
C LEU A 370 -25.23 -11.01 0.04
N TYR A 371 -24.47 -10.31 0.90
CA TYR A 371 -23.86 -8.99 0.70
C TYR A 371 -23.02 -8.85 -0.59
N PHE A 372 -23.70 -8.67 -1.72
CA PHE A 372 -23.10 -8.43 -3.03
C PHE A 372 -22.48 -7.02 -3.05
N ARG A 373 -21.14 -6.93 -3.05
CA ARG A 373 -20.45 -5.69 -3.44
C ARG A 373 -19.19 -6.01 -4.24
N GLU A 374 -19.11 -5.36 -5.39
CA GLU A 374 -17.89 -5.22 -6.18
C GLU A 374 -16.79 -4.57 -5.33
N SER A 375 -15.54 -5.01 -5.50
CA SER A 375 -14.42 -4.43 -4.78
C SER A 375 -13.89 -3.17 -5.45
N SER A 376 -13.31 -2.27 -4.67
CA SER A 376 -12.65 -1.06 -5.15
C SER A 376 -11.20 -1.02 -4.67
N PHE A 377 -10.31 -0.76 -5.62
CA PHE A 377 -8.88 -0.63 -5.42
C PHE A 377 -8.44 0.71 -5.97
N ARG A 378 -7.83 1.56 -5.14
CA ARG A 378 -7.45 2.93 -5.51
C ARG A 378 -6.03 3.27 -5.07
N ASN A 379 -5.26 3.89 -5.95
CA ASN A 379 -3.88 4.32 -5.66
C ASN A 379 -3.04 3.16 -5.11
N ILE A 380 -2.98 2.09 -5.89
CA ILE A 380 -2.22 0.88 -5.53
C ILE A 380 -0.92 0.89 -6.32
N ARG A 381 0.21 0.80 -5.63
CA ARG A 381 1.54 0.78 -6.25
C ARG A 381 2.24 -0.53 -5.95
N ILE A 382 2.50 -1.34 -6.97
CA ILE A 382 3.18 -2.64 -6.86
C ILE A 382 4.55 -2.54 -7.52
N ARG A 383 5.63 -2.79 -6.77
CA ARG A 383 6.99 -2.57 -7.27
C ARG A 383 7.95 -3.70 -6.88
N ASN A 384 8.80 -4.11 -7.80
CA ASN A 384 9.86 -5.10 -7.56
C ASN A 384 9.31 -6.43 -7.00
N VAL A 385 8.58 -7.18 -7.81
CA VAL A 385 8.01 -8.48 -7.41
C VAL A 385 8.53 -9.61 -8.29
N GLY A 386 8.68 -10.80 -7.70
CA GLY A 386 9.28 -11.94 -8.38
C GLY A 386 8.43 -12.46 -9.53
N LYS A 387 7.11 -12.59 -9.35
CA LYS A 387 6.17 -13.14 -10.33
C LYS A 387 5.27 -12.05 -10.92
N HIS A 388 3.97 -12.30 -11.07
CA HIS A 388 3.02 -11.26 -11.53
C HIS A 388 3.02 -10.06 -10.60
N GLY A 389 2.93 -8.85 -11.16
CA GLY A 389 2.59 -7.65 -10.38
C GLY A 389 1.29 -7.88 -9.63
N TRP A 390 0.24 -8.16 -10.40
CA TRP A 390 -1.04 -8.57 -9.87
C TRP A 390 -1.59 -9.74 -10.66
N TRP A 391 -1.90 -10.85 -9.97
CA TRP A 391 -2.71 -11.94 -10.49
C TRP A 391 -4.16 -11.75 -10.06
N PHE A 392 -4.95 -11.14 -10.93
CA PHE A 392 -6.35 -10.81 -10.72
C PHE A 392 -7.26 -11.93 -11.25
N LYS A 393 -7.87 -12.68 -10.34
CA LYS A 393 -8.89 -13.71 -10.62
C LYS A 393 -10.28 -13.26 -10.17
N GLY A 394 -10.44 -11.95 -9.95
CA GLY A 394 -11.60 -11.35 -9.33
C GLY A 394 -11.25 -10.56 -8.07
N PRO A 395 -12.28 -10.04 -7.36
CA PRO A 395 -13.70 -10.27 -7.64
C PRO A 395 -14.20 -9.64 -8.95
N HIS A 396 -15.24 -10.25 -9.52
CA HIS A 396 -15.90 -9.75 -10.72
C HIS A 396 -16.36 -8.29 -10.54
N ASP A 397 -16.34 -7.57 -11.66
CA ASP A 397 -16.77 -6.18 -11.83
C ASP A 397 -16.06 -5.16 -10.92
N ALA A 398 -14.91 -5.54 -10.35
CA ALA A 398 -14.13 -4.67 -9.48
C ALA A 398 -13.63 -3.41 -10.20
N LYS A 399 -13.46 -2.33 -9.43
CA LYS A 399 -12.92 -1.05 -9.92
C LYS A 399 -11.46 -0.92 -9.53
N LEU A 400 -10.57 -0.86 -10.51
CA LEU A 400 -9.13 -0.65 -10.34
C LEU A 400 -8.78 0.75 -10.85
N VAL A 401 -8.52 1.69 -9.94
CA VAL A 401 -8.32 3.10 -10.25
C VAL A 401 -6.95 3.55 -9.77
N ASP A 402 -6.17 4.18 -10.65
CA ASP A 402 -4.82 4.67 -10.33
C ASP A 402 -3.93 3.55 -9.78
N VAL A 403 -3.66 2.55 -10.62
CA VAL A 403 -2.85 1.38 -10.27
C VAL A 403 -1.53 1.45 -11.02
N SER A 404 -0.42 1.46 -10.30
CA SER A 404 0.92 1.44 -10.89
C SER A 404 1.61 0.11 -10.60
N ILE A 405 2.08 -0.59 -11.64
CA ILE A 405 2.84 -1.83 -11.53
C ILE A 405 4.20 -1.63 -12.20
N ILE A 406 5.28 -1.79 -11.44
CA ILE A 406 6.64 -1.58 -11.92
C ILE A 406 7.53 -2.78 -11.56
N ASN A 407 8.25 -3.32 -12.54
CA ASN A 407 9.22 -4.42 -12.33
C ASN A 407 8.59 -5.70 -11.78
N ALA A 408 7.63 -6.26 -12.51
CA ALA A 408 7.18 -7.63 -12.32
C ALA A 408 8.15 -8.63 -12.98
N SER A 409 7.95 -9.93 -12.72
CA SER A 409 8.74 -11.02 -13.29
C SER A 409 10.23 -11.02 -12.89
N ARG A 410 10.57 -10.48 -11.72
CA ARG A 410 11.96 -10.38 -11.24
C ARG A 410 12.63 -11.71 -10.91
N CYS A 411 11.90 -12.83 -10.89
CA CYS A 411 12.49 -14.15 -10.71
C CYS A 411 12.82 -14.87 -12.03
N ALA A 412 12.27 -14.42 -13.16
CA ALA A 412 12.57 -14.97 -14.50
C ALA A 412 12.16 -14.02 -15.63
N ASP A 413 13.02 -13.85 -16.64
CA ASP A 413 12.68 -13.03 -17.81
C ASP A 413 11.55 -13.67 -18.62
N ASN A 414 10.66 -12.84 -19.14
CA ASN A 414 9.61 -13.24 -20.08
C ASN A 414 8.69 -14.38 -19.60
N LYS A 415 8.48 -14.52 -18.29
CA LYS A 415 7.71 -15.64 -17.71
C LYS A 415 6.40 -15.19 -17.11
N TYR A 416 6.41 -14.12 -16.34
CA TYR A 416 5.24 -13.58 -15.66
C TYR A 416 4.84 -12.22 -16.23
N ASP A 417 3.58 -11.87 -16.11
CA ASP A 417 2.99 -10.63 -16.64
C ASP A 417 2.93 -9.53 -15.57
N GLY A 418 2.89 -8.26 -15.98
CA GLY A 418 2.70 -7.13 -15.07
C GLY A 418 1.34 -7.22 -14.38
N PHE A 419 0.27 -7.18 -15.17
CA PHE A 419 -1.10 -7.45 -14.77
C PHE A 419 -1.59 -8.72 -15.47
N TYR A 420 -1.97 -9.74 -14.71
CA TYR A 420 -2.60 -10.96 -15.22
C TYR A 420 -4.05 -11.00 -14.75
N GLN A 421 -4.98 -10.88 -15.68
CA GLN A 421 -6.41 -11.03 -15.43
C GLN A 421 -6.91 -12.36 -15.99
N SER A 422 -7.35 -13.24 -15.10
CA SER A 422 -7.96 -14.53 -15.46
C SER A 422 -9.35 -14.36 -16.07
N GLY A 423 -9.88 -15.43 -16.69
CA GLY A 423 -11.20 -15.43 -17.35
C GLY A 423 -12.38 -15.07 -16.44
N GLU A 424 -12.25 -15.30 -15.14
CA GLU A 424 -13.28 -15.01 -14.12
C GLU A 424 -13.07 -13.64 -13.46
N GLY A 425 -12.18 -12.79 -13.98
CA GLY A 425 -11.83 -11.54 -13.32
C GLY A 425 -12.35 -10.30 -14.05
N SER A 426 -13.63 -10.19 -14.41
CA SER A 426 -14.12 -8.95 -15.07
C SER A 426 -13.82 -7.71 -14.21
N CYS A 427 -13.48 -6.58 -14.83
CA CYS A 427 -13.16 -5.35 -14.10
C CYS A 427 -13.23 -4.08 -14.95
N ASP A 428 -13.35 -2.94 -14.27
CA ASP A 428 -13.13 -1.60 -14.82
C ASP A 428 -11.74 -1.10 -14.37
N ILE A 429 -10.93 -0.68 -15.34
CA ILE A 429 -9.56 -0.20 -15.14
C ILE A 429 -9.48 1.26 -15.58
N VAL A 430 -9.09 2.14 -14.66
CA VAL A 430 -8.93 3.58 -14.92
C VAL A 430 -7.55 4.02 -14.48
N ALA A 431 -6.80 4.63 -15.40
CA ALA A 431 -5.46 5.16 -15.13
C ALA A 431 -4.46 4.12 -14.59
N MET A 432 -4.47 2.91 -15.14
CA MET A 432 -3.44 1.91 -14.82
C MET A 432 -2.16 2.21 -15.59
N HIS A 433 -1.02 2.18 -14.90
CA HIS A 433 0.29 2.28 -15.52
C HIS A 433 1.12 1.04 -15.20
N ILE A 434 1.52 0.31 -16.24
CA ILE A 434 2.40 -0.85 -16.11
C ILE A 434 3.68 -0.54 -16.84
N SER A 435 4.83 -0.66 -16.15
CA SER A 435 6.13 -0.41 -16.75
C SER A 435 7.21 -1.31 -16.15
N CYS A 436 8.40 -1.25 -16.72
CA CYS A 436 9.60 -1.87 -16.18
C CYS A 436 10.74 -0.86 -16.31
N SER A 437 11.32 -0.47 -15.18
CA SER A 437 12.49 0.39 -15.13
C SER A 437 13.76 -0.45 -15.25
N GLY A 438 14.66 -0.09 -16.17
CA GLY A 438 16.03 -0.60 -16.12
C GLY A 438 16.67 -0.20 -14.78
N THR A 439 17.06 -1.18 -13.96
CA THR A 439 17.79 -0.91 -12.71
C THR A 439 19.21 -0.52 -13.07
N ARG A 440 19.49 0.80 -13.17
CA ARG A 440 20.82 1.36 -13.52
C ARG A 440 21.98 0.50 -12.97
N GLY A 441 22.57 -0.33 -13.84
CA GLY A 441 23.92 -0.90 -13.63
C GLY A 441 24.06 -2.36 -13.18
N GLY A 442 23.14 -3.28 -13.50
CA GLY A 442 23.37 -4.73 -13.28
C GLY A 442 22.63 -5.66 -14.26
N ASP A 443 23.04 -6.93 -14.36
CA ASP A 443 22.49 -7.97 -15.28
C ASP A 443 20.96 -8.17 -15.22
N PHE A 444 20.31 -7.61 -14.19
CA PHE A 444 18.86 -7.63 -13.96
C PHE A 444 18.08 -6.60 -14.78
N GLU A 445 18.76 -5.71 -15.52
CA GLU A 445 18.13 -4.81 -16.51
C GLU A 445 17.43 -5.56 -17.66
N ASN A 446 17.68 -6.87 -17.79
CA ASN A 446 17.07 -7.72 -18.81
C ASN A 446 15.80 -8.44 -18.35
N LEU A 447 15.51 -8.55 -17.04
CA LEU A 447 14.34 -9.29 -16.56
C LEU A 447 13.09 -8.43 -16.72
N ARG A 448 12.20 -8.84 -17.62
CA ARG A 448 10.97 -8.12 -17.93
C ARG A 448 9.78 -9.02 -17.85
N HIS A 449 8.64 -8.43 -17.52
CA HIS A 449 7.37 -9.13 -17.66
C HIS A 449 7.12 -9.52 -19.12
N ARG A 450 6.48 -10.68 -19.31
CA ARG A 450 6.12 -11.21 -20.63
C ARG A 450 5.11 -10.31 -21.32
N TYR A 451 3.99 -10.06 -20.64
CA TYR A 451 3.01 -9.06 -21.03
C TYR A 451 2.92 -7.93 -20.01
N ALA A 452 2.71 -6.69 -20.46
CA ALA A 452 2.38 -5.62 -19.51
C ALA A 452 1.00 -5.92 -18.93
N ALA A 453 0.00 -6.14 -19.78
CA ALA A 453 -1.31 -6.67 -19.39
C ALA A 453 -1.67 -7.93 -20.19
N ASN A 454 -2.16 -8.94 -19.47
CA ASN A 454 -2.71 -10.17 -20.02
C ASN A 454 -4.17 -10.28 -19.58
N ILE A 455 -5.10 -10.07 -20.50
CA ILE A 455 -6.53 -9.91 -20.19
C ILE A 455 -7.35 -11.03 -20.82
N SER A 456 -7.98 -11.82 -19.95
CA SER A 456 -8.79 -12.97 -20.33
C SER A 456 -10.26 -12.88 -19.89
N GLY A 457 -10.61 -12.04 -18.90
CA GLY A 457 -11.96 -11.98 -18.32
C GLY A 457 -12.85 -10.84 -18.82
N GLY A 458 -12.40 -10.09 -19.84
CA GLY A 458 -13.06 -8.86 -20.29
C GLY A 458 -12.78 -7.69 -19.34
N ALA A 459 -12.41 -6.53 -19.87
CA ALA A 459 -12.16 -5.34 -19.06
C ALA A 459 -12.56 -4.08 -19.80
N HIS A 460 -13.07 -3.08 -19.07
CA HIS A 460 -13.22 -1.72 -19.57
C HIS A 460 -12.04 -0.89 -19.12
N VAL A 461 -11.21 -0.44 -20.06
CA VAL A 461 -9.93 0.21 -19.78
C VAL A 461 -9.91 1.63 -20.34
N VAL A 462 -9.61 2.58 -19.47
CA VAL A 462 -9.54 4.02 -19.78
C VAL A 462 -8.26 4.63 -19.22
N GLY A 463 -7.63 5.52 -19.98
CA GLY A 463 -6.51 6.35 -19.52
C GLY A 463 -5.26 5.57 -19.11
N SER A 464 -5.10 4.34 -19.59
CA SER A 464 -4.08 3.41 -19.11
C SER A 464 -2.87 3.34 -20.03
N SER A 465 -1.68 3.11 -19.46
CA SER A 465 -0.40 3.06 -20.16
C SER A 465 0.29 1.72 -19.93
N PHE A 466 0.70 1.07 -21.02
CA PHE A 466 1.29 -0.27 -21.01
C PHE A 466 2.69 -0.24 -21.62
N GLU A 467 3.71 -0.50 -20.80
CA GLU A 467 5.13 -0.43 -21.17
C GLU A 467 5.93 -1.61 -20.59
N GLY A 468 7.13 -1.80 -21.14
CA GLY A 468 8.21 -2.50 -20.45
C GLY A 468 8.23 -3.99 -20.69
N ALA A 469 7.22 -4.52 -21.38
CA ALA A 469 7.08 -5.94 -21.67
C ALA A 469 8.13 -6.47 -22.65
N ARG A 470 8.36 -7.77 -22.59
CA ARG A 470 9.29 -8.51 -23.45
C ARG A 470 8.63 -9.11 -24.70
N SER A 471 7.44 -9.70 -24.54
CA SER A 471 6.70 -10.34 -25.65
C SER A 471 5.67 -9.41 -26.26
N ALA A 472 4.72 -8.90 -25.46
CA ALA A 472 3.75 -7.92 -25.93
C ALA A 472 3.28 -6.96 -24.85
N GLN A 473 2.83 -5.75 -25.17
CA GLN A 473 2.24 -4.90 -24.12
C GLN A 473 0.89 -5.43 -23.68
N LEU A 474 0.03 -5.73 -24.65
CA LEU A 474 -1.30 -6.24 -24.40
C LEU A 474 -1.47 -7.61 -25.04
N ARG A 475 -1.80 -8.61 -24.23
CA ARG A 475 -2.40 -9.86 -24.71
C ARG A 475 -3.89 -9.87 -24.38
N LEU A 476 -4.72 -10.11 -25.40
CA LEU A 476 -6.15 -10.36 -25.23
C LEU A 476 -6.45 -11.80 -25.63
N SER A 477 -7.02 -12.58 -24.71
CA SER A 477 -7.57 -13.91 -25.04
C SER A 477 -9.03 -14.09 -24.63
N GLY A 478 -9.57 -13.11 -23.90
CA GLY A 478 -10.97 -13.07 -23.50
C GLY A 478 -11.88 -12.42 -24.53
N ALA A 479 -13.17 -12.42 -24.21
CA ALA A 479 -14.17 -11.69 -24.99
C ALA A 479 -14.57 -10.37 -24.31
N GLY A 480 -14.99 -9.39 -25.12
CA GLY A 480 -15.71 -8.20 -24.63
C GLY A 480 -14.88 -7.13 -23.92
N SER A 481 -13.55 -7.13 -24.08
CA SER A 481 -12.72 -6.04 -23.54
C SER A 481 -12.89 -4.76 -24.37
N TYR A 482 -12.92 -3.61 -23.72
CA TYR A 482 -13.01 -2.29 -24.34
C TYR A 482 -11.85 -1.42 -23.84
N PHE A 483 -11.05 -0.88 -24.76
CA PHE A 483 -10.01 0.10 -24.50
C PHE A 483 -10.36 1.38 -25.23
N ASP A 484 -10.37 2.49 -24.53
CA ASP A 484 -10.70 3.78 -25.12
C ASP A 484 -9.49 4.45 -25.78
N SER A 485 -9.76 5.56 -26.50
CA SER A 485 -8.71 6.26 -27.26
C SER A 485 -7.64 6.95 -26.39
N THR A 486 -7.80 6.98 -25.07
CA THR A 486 -6.83 7.56 -24.15
C THR A 486 -5.78 6.55 -23.68
N CYS A 487 -5.97 5.27 -23.99
CA CYS A 487 -4.98 4.22 -23.71
C CYS A 487 -3.73 4.35 -24.59
N SER A 488 -2.57 4.06 -24.01
CA SER A 488 -1.27 4.08 -24.68
C SER A 488 -0.56 2.74 -24.56
N PHE A 489 -0.09 2.21 -25.67
CA PHE A 489 0.64 0.94 -25.75
C PHE A 489 2.03 1.20 -26.31
N TYR A 490 3.05 1.13 -25.45
CA TYR A 490 4.41 1.48 -25.81
C TYR A 490 5.13 0.36 -26.56
N ALA A 491 6.18 0.67 -27.31
CA ALA A 491 6.99 -0.37 -27.94
C ALA A 491 7.60 -1.33 -26.87
N PRO A 492 7.43 -2.66 -27.00
CA PRO A 492 8.09 -3.62 -26.13
C PRO A 492 9.62 -3.53 -26.23
N PHE A 493 10.30 -3.96 -25.19
CA PHE A 493 11.75 -3.86 -25.10
C PHE A 493 12.41 -5.19 -25.45
N GLY A 494 13.38 -5.15 -26.37
CA GLY A 494 14.08 -6.36 -26.80
C GLY A 494 14.40 -6.42 -28.29
N THR A 495 14.74 -5.29 -28.93
CA THR A 495 15.18 -5.23 -30.33
C THR A 495 16.59 -5.83 -30.50
N SER A 496 16.77 -7.12 -30.25
CA SER A 496 17.77 -7.87 -30.99
C SER A 496 17.15 -8.32 -32.31
N THR A 497 17.95 -8.53 -33.35
CA THR A 497 17.51 -8.82 -34.72
C THR A 497 16.60 -10.05 -34.89
N ASN A 498 16.38 -10.83 -33.83
CA ASN A 498 15.73 -12.16 -33.88
C ASN A 498 14.40 -12.25 -33.10
N LEU A 499 13.97 -11.20 -32.38
CA LEU A 499 12.66 -11.13 -31.73
C LEU A 499 11.96 -9.85 -32.19
N GLN A 500 10.89 -10.00 -32.96
CA GLN A 500 9.98 -8.91 -33.29
C GLN A 500 8.84 -8.95 -32.27
N PRO A 501 8.89 -8.14 -31.19
CA PRO A 501 7.84 -8.17 -30.19
C PRO A 501 6.57 -7.49 -30.71
N ASP A 502 5.43 -7.91 -30.19
CA ASP A 502 4.10 -7.47 -30.62
C ASP A 502 3.61 -6.34 -29.70
N ILE A 503 2.94 -5.30 -30.19
CA ILE A 503 2.35 -4.30 -29.25
C ILE A 503 1.03 -4.85 -28.69
N ILE A 504 0.16 -5.33 -29.57
CA ILE A 504 -1.09 -6.01 -29.23
C ILE A 504 -1.08 -7.42 -29.81
N TYR A 505 -1.31 -8.41 -28.97
CA TYR A 505 -1.48 -9.81 -29.35
C TYR A 505 -2.92 -10.27 -29.10
N LEU A 506 -3.66 -10.55 -30.17
CA LEU A 506 -5.03 -11.08 -30.13
C LEU A 506 -4.97 -12.61 -30.21
N ASP A 507 -5.16 -13.26 -29.06
CA ASP A 507 -4.96 -14.69 -28.83
C ASP A 507 -6.30 -15.42 -28.68
N GLY A 508 -7.05 -15.56 -29.78
CA GLY A 508 -8.39 -16.15 -29.75
C GLY A 508 -9.46 -15.20 -29.20
N ALA A 509 -9.16 -13.90 -29.14
CA ALA A 509 -10.02 -12.87 -28.58
C ALA A 509 -11.25 -12.59 -29.48
N ILE A 510 -12.43 -12.40 -28.89
CA ILE A 510 -13.69 -12.17 -29.64
C ILE A 510 -14.43 -10.95 -29.09
N GLY A 511 -14.93 -10.07 -29.95
CA GLY A 511 -15.78 -8.96 -29.53
C GLY A 511 -15.05 -7.87 -28.75
N ASN A 512 -13.72 -7.78 -28.86
CA ASN A 512 -12.96 -6.73 -28.19
C ASN A 512 -12.92 -5.46 -29.03
N VAL A 513 -12.95 -4.31 -28.37
CA VAL A 513 -12.74 -3.00 -28.97
C VAL A 513 -11.44 -2.45 -28.40
N VAL A 514 -10.44 -2.21 -29.24
CA VAL A 514 -9.17 -1.64 -28.82
C VAL A 514 -8.93 -0.33 -29.55
N MET A 515 -9.08 0.77 -28.82
CA MET A 515 -8.63 2.07 -29.27
C MET A 515 -7.37 2.48 -28.52
N GLY A 516 -6.68 3.49 -29.06
CA GLY A 516 -5.56 4.10 -28.36
C GLY A 516 -4.40 4.43 -29.28
N ASN A 517 -3.25 4.64 -28.65
CA ASN A 517 -2.04 5.07 -29.29
C ASN A 517 -0.95 4.00 -29.19
N LEU A 518 -0.41 3.59 -30.33
CA LEU A 518 0.76 2.72 -30.45
C LEU A 518 1.98 3.63 -30.66
N ASP A 519 2.58 4.12 -29.58
CA ASP A 519 3.71 5.04 -29.67
C ASP A 519 4.93 4.45 -28.96
N GLY A 520 6.04 4.37 -29.69
CA GLY A 520 7.33 4.06 -29.12
C GLY A 520 7.69 5.01 -27.99
N SER A 521 8.38 4.48 -26.99
CA SER A 521 9.27 5.29 -26.15
C SER A 521 10.06 6.27 -27.04
N GLY A 522 10.51 7.40 -26.50
CA GLY A 522 11.19 8.48 -27.23
C GLY A 522 12.50 8.13 -27.96
N TYR A 523 12.68 6.90 -28.44
CA TYR A 523 13.68 6.43 -29.38
C TYR A 523 13.27 6.72 -30.83
N PRO A 524 13.95 7.65 -31.53
CA PRO A 524 13.68 8.01 -32.91
C PRO A 524 14.11 6.95 -33.96
N SER A 525 14.47 5.72 -33.56
CA SER A 525 15.19 4.79 -34.43
C SER A 525 14.57 3.38 -34.45
N GLY A 526 13.84 3.08 -35.52
CA GLY A 526 13.86 1.76 -36.17
C GLY A 526 13.48 0.53 -35.34
N VAL A 527 12.50 0.63 -34.43
CA VAL A 527 12.00 -0.56 -33.73
C VAL A 527 11.26 -1.46 -34.73
N ASN A 528 11.83 -2.65 -35.02
CA ASN A 528 11.17 -3.75 -35.74
C ASN A 528 10.11 -4.43 -34.84
N ALA A 529 9.19 -3.65 -34.27
CA ALA A 529 8.03 -4.19 -33.55
C ALA A 529 6.87 -4.42 -34.52
N VAL A 530 6.14 -5.51 -34.31
CA VAL A 530 4.86 -5.76 -34.97
C VAL A 530 3.79 -5.01 -34.17
N GLY A 531 3.08 -4.08 -34.79
CA GLY A 531 2.05 -3.31 -34.07
C GLY A 531 0.92 -4.20 -33.54
N ILE A 532 0.31 -5.04 -34.38
CA ILE A 532 -0.77 -5.95 -33.98
C ILE A 532 -0.52 -7.32 -34.60
N LYS A 533 -0.69 -8.38 -33.80
CA LYS A 533 -0.59 -9.78 -34.21
C LYS A 533 -1.85 -10.57 -33.83
N LEU A 534 -2.27 -11.45 -34.74
CA LEU A 534 -3.39 -12.36 -34.57
C LEU A 534 -2.90 -13.79 -34.32
N ASN A 535 -3.58 -14.54 -33.46
CA ASN A 535 -3.35 -15.97 -33.33
C ASN A 535 -4.01 -16.70 -34.54
N PRO A 536 -3.22 -17.38 -35.38
CA PRO A 536 -3.68 -18.02 -36.61
C PRO A 536 -4.56 -19.28 -36.40
N SER A 537 -4.85 -19.67 -35.16
CA SER A 537 -5.73 -20.80 -34.84
C SER A 537 -7.14 -20.36 -34.40
N SER A 538 -7.40 -19.05 -34.39
CA SER A 538 -8.66 -18.49 -33.91
C SER A 538 -9.80 -18.74 -34.91
N ILE A 539 -10.95 -19.21 -34.40
CA ILE A 539 -12.18 -19.36 -35.19
C ILE A 539 -13.23 -18.38 -34.66
N ASN A 540 -13.76 -17.50 -35.51
CA ASN A 540 -14.77 -16.48 -35.18
C ASN A 540 -14.31 -15.26 -34.36
N ALA A 541 -13.05 -14.84 -34.41
CA ALA A 541 -12.66 -13.55 -33.83
C ALA A 541 -13.47 -12.41 -34.46
N ARG A 542 -13.88 -11.42 -33.66
CA ARG A 542 -14.62 -10.23 -34.14
C ARG A 542 -14.18 -9.01 -33.35
N ASN A 543 -12.99 -8.53 -33.62
CA ASN A 543 -12.40 -7.42 -32.87
C ASN A 543 -12.42 -6.13 -33.70
N ASP A 544 -12.68 -4.99 -33.05
CA ASP A 544 -12.58 -3.65 -33.63
C ASP A 544 -11.35 -2.95 -33.07
N ILE A 545 -10.33 -2.78 -33.90
CA ILE A 545 -9.04 -2.21 -33.51
C ILE A 545 -8.85 -0.87 -34.22
N ASN A 546 -8.97 0.24 -33.48
CA ASN A 546 -8.89 1.60 -33.99
C ASN A 546 -7.76 2.39 -33.33
N VAL A 547 -6.58 2.31 -33.94
CA VAL A 547 -5.33 2.77 -33.31
C VAL A 547 -4.62 3.83 -34.15
N ARG A 548 -3.81 4.63 -33.46
CA ARG A 548 -2.92 5.63 -34.06
C ARG A 548 -1.47 5.28 -33.77
N THR A 549 -0.55 5.68 -34.63
CA THR A 549 0.90 5.56 -34.38
C THR A 549 1.67 6.68 -35.07
N THR A 550 2.75 7.13 -34.43
CA THR A 550 3.64 8.16 -35.01
C THR A 550 5.03 7.63 -35.38
N THR A 551 5.45 6.49 -34.84
CA THR A 551 6.85 6.01 -34.88
C THR A 551 7.06 4.60 -35.43
N ILE A 552 5.99 3.83 -35.69
CA ILE A 552 6.11 2.41 -36.05
C ILE A 552 6.11 2.21 -37.57
N ALA A 553 7.14 1.50 -38.07
CA ALA A 553 7.27 1.16 -39.48
C ALA A 553 6.41 -0.04 -39.91
N ASN A 554 6.30 -1.09 -39.07
CA ASN A 554 5.51 -2.31 -39.33
C ASN A 554 4.25 -2.35 -38.46
N VAL A 555 3.24 -1.59 -38.84
CA VAL A 555 2.07 -1.37 -37.97
C VAL A 555 1.16 -2.60 -37.83
N LEU A 556 1.20 -3.55 -38.77
CA LEU A 556 0.30 -4.70 -38.78
C LEU A 556 0.95 -5.94 -39.40
N ASN A 557 0.86 -7.09 -38.73
CA ASN A 557 1.28 -8.39 -39.26
C ASN A 557 0.16 -9.42 -39.07
N PHE A 558 -0.28 -10.03 -40.18
CA PHE A 558 -1.43 -10.94 -40.22
C PHE A 558 -1.08 -12.41 -40.01
N GLY A 559 0.19 -12.80 -39.83
CA GLY A 559 0.52 -14.22 -39.73
C GLY A 559 1.88 -14.53 -39.09
N SER A 560 2.34 -15.78 -39.30
CA SER A 560 3.66 -16.24 -38.83
C SER A 560 4.81 -15.53 -39.57
N SER A 561 4.50 -14.90 -40.71
CA SER A 561 5.38 -14.08 -41.54
C SER A 561 4.58 -12.99 -42.26
N SER A 562 5.28 -11.98 -42.80
CA SER A 562 4.69 -10.89 -43.58
C SER A 562 4.07 -11.30 -44.93
N THR A 563 4.10 -12.60 -45.26
CA THR A 563 3.70 -13.16 -46.57
C THR A 563 2.59 -14.20 -46.49
N GLU A 564 2.23 -14.68 -45.30
CA GLU A 564 1.14 -15.64 -45.13
C GLU A 564 -0.18 -14.94 -44.88
N ALA A 565 -1.28 -15.58 -45.31
CA ALA A 565 -2.61 -15.10 -45.05
C ALA A 565 -2.94 -15.19 -43.55
N ASP A 566 -3.81 -14.30 -43.08
CA ASP A 566 -4.40 -14.40 -41.75
C ASP A 566 -4.98 -15.80 -41.49
N GLY A 567 -4.41 -16.48 -40.50
CA GLY A 567 -4.87 -17.80 -40.06
C GLY A 567 -6.11 -17.74 -39.18
N ASP A 568 -6.40 -16.58 -38.58
CA ASP A 568 -7.68 -16.33 -37.94
C ASP A 568 -8.78 -16.35 -39.01
N SER A 569 -9.84 -17.10 -38.74
CA SER A 569 -11.01 -17.19 -39.62
C SER A 569 -12.16 -16.26 -39.19
N GLY A 570 -11.85 -15.26 -38.35
CA GLY A 570 -12.76 -14.25 -37.82
C GLY A 570 -12.96 -12.99 -38.69
N ASP A 571 -13.98 -12.21 -38.37
CA ASP A 571 -14.35 -10.94 -39.01
C ASP A 571 -13.84 -9.76 -38.16
N ASN A 572 -12.54 -9.48 -38.25
CA ASN A 572 -11.88 -8.40 -37.51
C ASN A 572 -11.86 -7.10 -38.33
N TYR A 573 -12.05 -5.96 -37.68
CA TYR A 573 -11.93 -4.65 -38.30
C TYR A 573 -10.72 -3.89 -37.76
N PHE A 574 -9.80 -3.52 -38.65
CA PHE A 574 -8.60 -2.75 -38.30
C PHE A 574 -8.67 -1.37 -38.95
N LYS A 575 -8.64 -0.33 -38.14
CA LYS A 575 -8.52 1.06 -38.55
C LYS A 575 -7.23 1.65 -37.99
N ILE A 576 -6.27 1.87 -38.87
CA ILE A 576 -4.91 2.28 -38.48
C ILE A 576 -4.57 3.62 -39.11
N LYS A 577 -4.21 4.59 -38.28
CA LYS A 577 -3.70 5.90 -38.72
C LYS A 577 -2.23 6.03 -38.35
N SER A 578 -1.36 6.10 -39.35
CA SER A 578 0.09 6.30 -39.16
C SER A 578 0.57 7.62 -39.75
N THR A 579 1.36 8.36 -38.99
CA THR A 579 2.07 9.57 -39.46
C THR A 579 3.57 9.34 -39.63
N TYR A 580 4.03 8.09 -39.75
CA TYR A 580 5.46 7.78 -39.88
C TYR A 580 6.07 8.41 -41.16
N TYR A 581 7.23 9.04 -41.03
CA TYR A 581 7.89 9.88 -42.06
C TYR A 581 9.11 9.21 -42.75
N GLY A 582 9.39 7.92 -42.53
CA GLY A 582 10.60 7.26 -43.06
C GLY A 582 10.64 7.09 -44.58
N ASP A 583 11.87 7.00 -45.12
CA ASP A 583 12.22 7.05 -46.55
C ASP A 583 11.98 5.77 -47.37
N SER A 584 11.44 4.70 -46.76
CA SER A 584 11.31 3.40 -47.42
C SER A 584 9.87 2.86 -47.33
N PRO A 585 9.28 2.37 -48.43
CA PRO A 585 8.02 1.65 -48.40
C PRO A 585 8.23 0.26 -47.79
N TYR A 586 8.56 0.17 -46.50
CA TYR A 586 8.45 -1.08 -45.76
C TYR A 586 6.96 -1.32 -45.54
N GLY A 587 6.36 -2.12 -46.41
CA GLY A 587 4.91 -2.25 -46.50
C GLY A 587 4.48 -3.58 -47.11
N THR A 588 5.10 -4.69 -46.71
CA THR A 588 4.37 -5.96 -46.69
C THR A 588 3.38 -5.89 -45.53
N TYR A 589 2.29 -5.15 -45.73
CA TYR A 589 1.07 -5.36 -44.96
C TYR A 589 0.66 -6.79 -45.28
N GLY A 590 0.68 -7.68 -44.28
CA GLY A 590 0.37 -9.11 -44.49
C GLY A 590 -0.91 -9.31 -45.30
N VAL A 591 -1.07 -10.47 -45.90
CA VAL A 591 -2.24 -10.75 -46.74
C VAL A 591 -3.44 -10.95 -45.79
N LEU A 592 -4.36 -9.98 -45.75
CA LEU A 592 -5.62 -10.14 -45.03
C LEU A 592 -6.36 -11.34 -45.62
N ASN A 593 -6.82 -12.27 -44.77
CA ASN A 593 -7.69 -13.36 -45.21
C ASN A 593 -9.12 -12.85 -45.41
N SER A 594 -9.31 -11.98 -46.39
CA SER A 594 -10.61 -11.40 -46.74
C SER A 594 -11.76 -12.40 -46.98
N ALA A 595 -11.49 -13.69 -47.15
CA ALA A 595 -12.52 -14.72 -47.22
C ALA A 595 -13.29 -14.87 -45.88
N ASN A 596 -12.73 -14.42 -44.76
CA ASN A 596 -13.37 -14.45 -43.44
C ASN A 596 -14.24 -13.18 -43.14
N GLY A 597 -14.16 -12.14 -43.97
CA GLY A 597 -14.87 -10.86 -43.78
C GLY A 597 -14.08 -9.77 -43.05
N SER A 598 -12.89 -10.09 -42.54
CA SER A 598 -12.00 -9.11 -41.94
C SER A 598 -11.73 -7.96 -42.90
N ALA A 599 -11.59 -6.75 -42.34
CA ALA A 599 -11.40 -5.53 -43.08
C ALA A 599 -10.32 -4.64 -42.51
N LEU A 600 -9.67 -3.90 -43.41
CA LEU A 600 -8.50 -3.10 -43.12
C LEU A 600 -8.63 -1.72 -43.77
N GLU A 601 -8.63 -0.68 -42.94
CA GLU A 601 -8.48 0.72 -43.34
C GLU A 601 -7.16 1.27 -42.80
N ILE A 602 -6.19 1.53 -43.68
CA ILE A 602 -4.92 2.17 -43.33
C ILE A 602 -4.85 3.54 -43.98
N ARG A 603 -4.52 4.55 -43.17
CA ARG A 603 -4.15 5.89 -43.63
C ARG A 603 -2.72 6.20 -43.24
N LEU A 604 -1.84 6.30 -44.22
CA LEU A 604 -0.45 6.74 -44.06
C LEU A 604 -0.32 8.20 -44.49
N LEU A 605 0.21 9.04 -43.60
CA LEU A 605 0.36 10.48 -43.83
C LEU A 605 1.83 10.90 -44.08
N GLY A 606 2.71 9.94 -44.37
CA GLY A 606 4.13 10.15 -44.68
C GLY A 606 4.41 10.77 -46.07
N LYS A 607 5.64 10.61 -46.59
CA LYS A 607 6.09 11.21 -47.87
C LYS A 607 5.20 10.88 -49.07
N GLU A 608 4.66 9.66 -49.11
CA GLU A 608 3.59 9.27 -50.03
C GLU A 608 2.32 9.02 -49.22
N ARG A 609 1.24 9.74 -49.56
CA ARG A 609 -0.07 9.51 -48.94
C ARG A 609 -0.65 8.22 -49.51
N THR A 610 -0.63 7.17 -48.71
CA THR A 610 -1.28 5.91 -49.06
C THR A 610 -2.56 5.77 -48.27
N PHE A 611 -3.66 5.61 -48.99
CA PHE A 611 -4.93 5.17 -48.44
C PHE A 611 -5.18 3.75 -48.93
N LEU A 612 -5.38 2.83 -47.98
CA LEU A 612 -5.67 1.44 -48.27
C LEU A 612 -6.96 1.08 -47.56
N ASP A 613 -7.90 0.56 -48.33
CA ASP A 613 -9.19 0.08 -47.84
C ASP A 613 -9.45 -1.27 -48.51
N SER A 614 -9.43 -2.35 -47.74
CA SER A 614 -9.71 -3.69 -48.28
C SER A 614 -11.14 -3.81 -48.81
N ARG A 615 -12.08 -2.99 -48.31
CA ARG A 615 -13.49 -2.95 -48.73
C ARG A 615 -13.74 -2.01 -49.91
N SER A 616 -12.74 -1.22 -50.33
CA SER A 616 -12.87 -0.28 -51.45
C SER A 616 -11.53 -0.10 -52.17
N GLN A 617 -11.37 -0.81 -53.30
CA GLN A 617 -10.13 -0.82 -54.07
C GLN A 617 -10.32 -0.16 -55.44
N SER A 618 -9.25 0.37 -56.02
CA SER A 618 -9.26 0.92 -57.37
C SER A 618 -7.95 0.65 -58.10
N ALA A 619 -8.00 0.55 -59.42
CA ALA A 619 -6.84 0.40 -60.29
C ALA A 619 -7.01 1.16 -61.60
N VAL A 620 -5.89 1.42 -62.28
CA VAL A 620 -5.85 1.89 -63.66
C VAL A 620 -5.28 0.77 -64.52
N LEU A 621 -6.09 0.25 -65.44
CA LEU A 621 -5.71 -0.81 -66.36
C LEU A 621 -5.48 -0.24 -67.76
N LYS A 622 -4.71 -0.93 -68.58
CA LYS A 622 -4.55 -0.63 -70.01
C LYS A 622 -5.02 -1.84 -70.82
N ALA A 623 -5.98 -1.63 -71.72
CA ALA A 623 -6.49 -2.68 -72.59
C ALA A 623 -6.24 -2.34 -74.07
N SER A 624 -5.66 -3.27 -74.81
CA SER A 624 -5.47 -3.20 -76.25
C SER A 624 -6.77 -3.53 -77.00
N PRO A 625 -6.89 -3.20 -78.30
CA PRO A 625 -8.06 -3.58 -79.09
C PRO A 625 -8.30 -5.09 -79.05
N GLY A 626 -9.53 -5.51 -78.75
CA GLY A 626 -9.92 -6.92 -78.68
C GLY A 626 -9.36 -7.68 -77.46
N GLU A 627 -8.75 -7.01 -76.49
CA GLU A 627 -8.13 -7.63 -75.31
C GLU A 627 -9.11 -7.71 -74.13
N SER A 628 -9.07 -8.82 -73.39
CA SER A 628 -9.62 -8.91 -72.03
C SER A 628 -8.51 -8.65 -71.02
N VAL A 629 -8.69 -7.66 -70.15
CA VAL A 629 -7.74 -7.37 -69.06
C VAL A 629 -8.36 -7.74 -67.73
N THR A 630 -7.66 -8.55 -66.96
CA THR A 630 -8.08 -8.95 -65.61
C THR A 630 -7.36 -8.12 -64.57
N TRP A 631 -8.14 -7.48 -63.71
CA TRP A 631 -7.65 -6.91 -62.46
C TRP A 631 -7.86 -7.91 -61.34
N VAL A 632 -6.76 -8.46 -60.82
CA VAL A 632 -6.76 -9.24 -59.58
C VAL A 632 -6.75 -8.25 -58.42
N TYR A 633 -7.73 -8.35 -57.53
CA TYR A 633 -7.79 -7.47 -56.37
C TYR A 633 -6.59 -7.73 -55.46
N LYS A 634 -6.02 -6.66 -54.90
CA LYS A 634 -4.91 -6.79 -53.95
C LYS A 634 -5.35 -7.55 -52.71
N TYR A 635 -6.59 -7.28 -52.28
CA TYR A 635 -7.29 -8.04 -51.25
C TYR A 635 -8.55 -8.63 -51.90
N PRO A 636 -8.77 -9.94 -51.85
CA PRO A 636 -10.06 -10.49 -52.25
C PRO A 636 -11.21 -9.85 -51.44
N PHE A 637 -12.44 -9.99 -51.91
CA PHE A 637 -13.64 -9.61 -51.18
C PHE A 637 -14.28 -10.86 -50.58
N LYS A 638 -15.04 -10.71 -49.48
CA LYS A 638 -15.85 -11.81 -48.93
C LYS A 638 -16.90 -12.25 -49.95
N ASP A 639 -17.67 -11.29 -50.44
CA ASP A 639 -18.71 -11.44 -51.46
C ASP A 639 -18.33 -10.75 -52.76
N THR A 640 -19.04 -11.06 -53.85
CA THR A 640 -18.81 -10.40 -55.15
C THR A 640 -19.06 -8.87 -55.03
N PRO A 641 -18.06 -8.02 -55.27
CA PRO A 641 -18.16 -6.57 -55.05
C PRO A 641 -19.04 -5.90 -56.12
N VAL A 642 -19.39 -4.64 -55.86
CA VAL A 642 -19.89 -3.72 -56.89
C VAL A 642 -18.69 -3.15 -57.64
N VAL A 643 -18.62 -3.38 -58.95
CA VAL A 643 -17.55 -2.84 -59.80
C VAL A 643 -18.09 -1.70 -60.65
N ASN A 644 -17.40 -0.56 -60.60
CA ASN A 644 -17.61 0.57 -61.50
C ASN A 644 -16.32 0.82 -62.30
N PHE A 645 -16.43 1.09 -63.59
CA PHE A 645 -15.30 1.51 -64.40
C PHE A 645 -15.65 2.74 -65.25
N SER A 646 -14.62 3.50 -65.60
CA SER A 646 -14.69 4.60 -66.55
C SER A 646 -13.49 4.53 -67.50
N ILE A 647 -13.65 5.10 -68.69
CA ILE A 647 -12.61 5.12 -69.72
C ILE A 647 -11.97 6.51 -69.74
N ALA A 648 -10.64 6.56 -69.68
CA ALA A 648 -9.87 7.81 -69.74
C ALA A 648 -9.05 7.88 -71.04
N ASN A 649 -9.02 9.08 -71.66
CA ASN A 649 -8.28 9.43 -72.89
C ASN A 649 -8.50 8.45 -74.07
N PRO A 650 -9.70 8.38 -74.68
CA PRO A 650 -9.84 7.72 -75.97
C PRO A 650 -9.01 8.50 -77.01
N THR A 651 -8.08 7.85 -77.70
CA THR A 651 -7.12 8.48 -78.61
C THR A 651 -7.73 9.06 -79.91
N GLY A 652 -9.04 9.36 -79.95
CA GLY A 652 -9.66 10.01 -81.10
C GLY A 652 -11.14 10.39 -80.89
N PRO A 653 -11.64 11.46 -81.54
CA PRO A 653 -13.05 11.81 -81.53
C PRO A 653 -13.84 10.86 -82.46
N GLY A 654 -14.73 10.04 -81.89
CA GLY A 654 -15.70 9.21 -82.64
C GLY A 654 -15.85 7.75 -82.22
N ASP A 655 -15.05 7.23 -81.28
CA ASP A 655 -14.81 5.77 -81.15
C ASP A 655 -15.39 5.13 -79.86
N VAL A 656 -16.30 5.78 -79.14
CA VAL A 656 -16.81 5.32 -77.82
C VAL A 656 -18.27 4.87 -77.80
N SER A 657 -18.92 4.65 -78.95
CA SER A 657 -20.35 4.34 -78.99
C SER A 657 -20.74 2.90 -78.57
N ALA A 658 -19.79 1.95 -78.45
CA ALA A 658 -19.97 0.62 -77.86
C ALA A 658 -18.62 -0.13 -77.78
N GLY A 659 -17.91 -0.27 -76.66
CA GLY A 659 -18.16 0.04 -75.26
C GLY A 659 -17.39 -1.03 -74.47
N ALA A 660 -16.46 -0.67 -73.58
CA ALA A 660 -15.85 -1.67 -72.71
C ALA A 660 -16.95 -2.29 -71.82
N TRP A 661 -16.88 -3.57 -71.50
CA TRP A 661 -17.82 -4.20 -70.56
C TRP A 661 -17.12 -5.18 -69.64
N ILE A 662 -17.73 -5.41 -68.48
CA ILE A 662 -17.29 -6.44 -67.53
C ILE A 662 -17.67 -7.80 -68.13
N SER A 663 -16.67 -8.60 -68.48
CA SER A 663 -16.86 -9.96 -69.02
C SER A 663 -16.94 -11.01 -67.91
N SER A 664 -16.34 -10.74 -66.75
CA SER A 664 -16.52 -11.54 -65.54
C SER A 664 -16.26 -10.70 -64.29
N VAL A 665 -17.01 -10.96 -63.23
CA VAL A 665 -16.76 -10.39 -61.90
C VAL A 665 -16.84 -11.53 -60.88
N GLY A 666 -15.77 -11.67 -60.09
CA GLY A 666 -15.71 -12.57 -58.96
C GLY A 666 -15.27 -11.82 -57.70
N ASN A 667 -15.08 -12.57 -56.62
CA ASN A 667 -14.60 -12.04 -55.36
C ASN A 667 -13.06 -11.85 -55.31
N THR A 668 -12.31 -12.46 -56.23
CA THR A 668 -10.84 -12.32 -56.32
C THR A 668 -10.38 -11.43 -57.48
N SER A 669 -11.23 -11.21 -58.49
CA SER A 669 -10.86 -10.44 -59.68
C SER A 669 -12.07 -9.93 -60.46
N VAL A 670 -11.82 -8.99 -61.38
CA VAL A 670 -12.74 -8.58 -62.44
C VAL A 670 -12.02 -8.58 -63.77
N THR A 671 -12.70 -9.04 -64.84
CA THR A 671 -12.20 -8.97 -66.21
C THR A 671 -13.04 -8.01 -67.02
N ILE A 672 -12.37 -7.11 -67.74
CA ILE A 672 -13.00 -6.11 -68.62
C ILE A 672 -12.51 -6.34 -70.04
N TYR A 673 -13.45 -6.48 -70.98
CA TYR A 673 -13.14 -6.65 -72.39
C TYR A 673 -13.18 -5.31 -73.13
N ASN A 674 -12.16 -5.06 -73.96
CA ASN A 674 -12.12 -3.95 -74.88
C ASN A 674 -12.57 -4.38 -76.28
N SER A 675 -13.78 -3.97 -76.65
CA SER A 675 -14.36 -4.17 -77.98
C SER A 675 -13.99 -3.10 -79.01
N ASN A 676 -13.32 -2.03 -78.60
CA ASN A 676 -13.00 -0.91 -79.47
C ASN A 676 -11.73 -1.20 -80.28
N ASN A 677 -11.58 -0.49 -81.39
CA ASN A 677 -10.41 -0.59 -82.27
C ASN A 677 -9.18 0.19 -81.75
N SER A 678 -9.32 0.84 -80.58
CA SER A 678 -8.30 1.69 -79.96
C SER A 678 -7.97 1.21 -78.55
N SER A 679 -6.72 1.40 -78.11
CA SER A 679 -6.34 1.21 -76.71
C SER A 679 -6.82 2.36 -75.83
N PHE A 680 -7.17 2.10 -74.58
CA PHE A 680 -7.46 3.14 -73.58
C PHE A 680 -7.07 2.71 -72.17
N GLN A 681 -7.06 3.69 -71.26
CA GLN A 681 -6.97 3.47 -69.84
C GLN A 681 -8.35 3.25 -69.24
N ILE A 682 -8.47 2.27 -68.36
CA ILE A 682 -9.69 1.93 -67.62
C ILE A 682 -9.44 2.26 -66.17
N HIS A 683 -10.15 3.25 -65.65
CA HIS A 683 -10.19 3.52 -64.22
C HIS A 683 -11.28 2.63 -63.63
N VAL A 684 -10.89 1.58 -62.92
CA VAL A 684 -11.80 0.61 -62.32
C VAL A 684 -11.78 0.75 -60.80
N SER A 685 -12.94 0.57 -60.18
CA SER A 685 -13.12 0.53 -58.73
C SER A 685 -14.02 -0.63 -58.35
N ALA A 686 -13.70 -1.29 -57.25
CA ALA A 686 -14.49 -2.37 -56.67
C ALA A 686 -14.77 -2.05 -55.20
N LYS A 687 -16.03 -2.15 -54.79
CA LYS A 687 -16.47 -1.87 -53.42
C LYS A 687 -17.29 -3.03 -52.87
N GLU A 688 -17.02 -3.43 -51.63
CA GLU A 688 -17.79 -4.44 -50.94
C GLU A 688 -19.27 -4.04 -50.87
N ARG A 689 -20.17 -5.02 -51.06
CA ARG A 689 -21.60 -4.79 -50.87
C ARG A 689 -21.87 -4.59 -49.40
N VAL A 690 -22.33 -3.40 -49.02
CA VAL A 690 -22.93 -3.20 -47.71
C VAL A 690 -24.32 -3.81 -47.78
N ASN A 691 -24.46 -5.09 -47.43
CA ASN A 691 -25.78 -5.65 -47.14
C ASN A 691 -26.24 -4.98 -45.84
N TYR A 692 -27.04 -3.92 -45.95
CA TYR A 692 -27.87 -3.48 -44.84
C TYR A 692 -28.82 -4.63 -44.51
N GLN A 693 -28.53 -5.36 -43.44
CA GLN A 693 -29.52 -6.13 -42.69
C GLN A 693 -29.79 -5.42 -41.37
#